data_AF-A0A427Y941-F1
#
_entry.id   AF-A0A427Y941-F1
#
_cell.length_a   1.000
_cell.length_b   1.000
_cell.length_c   1.000
_cell.angle_alpha   90.00
_cell.angle_beta   90.00
_cell.angle_gamma   90.00
#
_symmetry.space_group_name_H-M   'P 1'
#
loop_
_entity.id
_entity.type
_entity.pdbx_description
1 polymer ?
#
loop_
_entity_poly.entity_id
_entity_poly.type
_entity_poly.pdbx_seq_one_letter_code
_entity_poly.pdbx_strand_id
1 'polypeptide(L)'
;MISPRASASLLRGVRSMATVRSAIGDTKVPMSNLESGKFINYQRIEDNLQIVRARLNKPLTLAEKIVYGHLDDPHHQEIVRGESYLKLRPDRVACQDATAQMAILQFMSAGLPQTAVPTSVHCDHLIQAQVGGVKDLARAIDINREVYDFLATASAKYGIGFWKPGSGIIHQIILENYATPGLMMIGTDSHTPNAGGLGMVACGVGGADAVDVMAGIPWELKAPKVIGVHLDGKMSGWTTPKDIILKVAGILTVKGGTGAIIEYTGPGVDSLSCTGMATICNMGAEIGATTSLFPFNNKMAQYLEATNRAPAARYAEAFQHNLVPDANCEYDQRIDINLSELEPYVNGPFTPDLATPLSKFASEVKKNGWPEELKVGLIGSCTNSSYEDMSRSAHIAKEAAEHGLKAKSGFTITPGSEQVRATIARDGFVDTFEGIGGVVLANACGPCIGQWDRRDVPKGTKNSIITSYNRNFTGRNDANPATHAFVASPDLVTAMVFAGDLTFNPMTDSLTGADGKEFKFSEPKGLELPPKGYDAGENTFQAPPADGTTVQVAVDPKSDRLQLLTPFKAWDGKDIIDAPVLVKALGKCTTDHISAGGPWLKFRGHLENISQNCLIGAINADNNEANKVLNQVTGEFGGVPQVGAYYRDQGIPWVVVGDENYGEGSSREHAALEPRFLGGRAVIVRSFARIHETNLKKQGMLPLWFKNPADYDLVSGSDKLSITGLNEFAPGKDLTILGKKADGSEYSFIVSHTFNEGQIGWFKAGSALNLMAKAAAERAAGKA
;
A
#
# COMPACT_ATOMS: atom_id res chain seq x y z
N MET A 1 -93.53 6.44 -3.35
CA MET A 1 -92.89 7.74 -3.05
C MET A 1 -92.02 7.57 -1.82
N ILE A 2 -91.07 8.47 -1.59
CA ILE A 2 -90.42 8.79 -0.31
C ILE A 2 -88.92 8.42 -0.29
N SER A 3 -88.14 9.49 -0.47
CA SER A 3 -86.77 9.68 0.00
C SER A 3 -86.60 9.30 1.48
N PRO A 4 -85.41 8.82 1.88
CA PRO A 4 -84.96 8.99 3.24
C PRO A 4 -83.85 10.03 3.36
N ARG A 5 -83.91 10.69 4.50
CA ARG A 5 -83.08 11.78 5.01
C ARG A 5 -81.68 11.32 5.41
N ALA A 6 -80.80 12.30 5.48
CA ALA A 6 -79.48 12.25 6.07
C ALA A 6 -79.47 11.76 7.53
N SER A 7 -78.41 11.01 7.86
CA SER A 7 -77.92 10.79 9.22
C SER A 7 -76.41 11.02 9.21
N ALA A 8 -75.93 11.88 10.10
CA ALA A 8 -74.53 12.12 10.36
C ALA A 8 -73.87 10.90 11.03
N SER A 9 -72.61 10.63 10.69
CA SER A 9 -71.73 9.70 11.40
C SER A 9 -70.40 10.38 11.71
N LEU A 10 -70.09 10.50 13.00
CA LEU A 10 -68.84 11.05 13.53
C LEU A 10 -67.70 10.01 13.45
N LEU A 11 -66.55 10.49 12.96
CA LEU A 11 -65.17 10.17 13.35
C LEU A 11 -64.68 8.71 13.33
N ARG A 12 -63.60 8.48 12.58
CA ARG A 12 -62.29 8.10 13.16
C ARG A 12 -61.19 8.28 12.11
N GLY A 13 -60.48 9.40 12.19
CA GLY A 13 -59.17 9.52 11.57
C GLY A 13 -58.21 8.58 12.29
N VAL A 14 -57.76 7.54 11.59
CA VAL A 14 -56.66 6.69 12.06
C VAL A 14 -55.40 7.55 11.99
N ARG A 15 -55.00 8.14 13.11
CA ARG A 15 -53.62 8.61 13.28
C ARG A 15 -52.74 7.36 13.23
N SER A 16 -52.04 7.15 12.11
CA SER A 16 -50.90 6.23 12.13
C SER A 16 -49.87 6.85 13.07
N MET A 17 -49.50 6.12 14.12
CA MET A 17 -48.34 6.49 14.90
C MET A 17 -47.15 6.38 13.96
N ALA A 18 -46.49 7.51 13.67
CA ALA A 18 -45.16 7.51 13.10
C ALA A 18 -44.27 6.74 14.09
N THR A 19 -43.95 5.49 13.79
CA THR A 19 -42.88 4.78 14.49
C THR A 19 -41.62 5.58 14.23
N VAL A 20 -41.14 6.28 15.27
CA VAL A 20 -39.82 6.90 15.27
C VAL A 20 -38.82 5.78 15.00
N ARG A 21 -38.32 5.68 13.76
CA ARG A 21 -37.18 4.80 13.48
C ARG A 21 -36.01 5.35 14.29
N SER A 22 -35.38 4.52 15.11
CA SER A 22 -34.14 4.89 15.79
C SER A 22 -33.11 5.35 14.76
N ALA A 23 -32.37 6.41 15.06
CA ALA A 23 -31.30 6.87 14.18
C ALA A 23 -30.19 5.81 14.14
N ILE A 24 -29.47 5.69 13.01
CA ILE A 24 -28.38 4.70 12.90
C ILE A 24 -27.35 4.93 14.02
N GLY A 25 -27.11 6.19 14.40
CA GLY A 25 -26.19 6.58 15.48
C GLY A 25 -26.61 6.22 16.90
N ASP A 26 -27.84 5.76 17.15
CA ASP A 26 -28.28 5.36 18.49
C ASP A 26 -27.60 4.04 18.94
N THR A 27 -27.04 3.28 17.99
CA THR A 27 -26.37 2.00 18.26
C THR A 27 -24.86 2.21 18.45
N LYS A 28 -24.33 1.79 19.62
CA LYS A 28 -22.89 1.81 19.90
C LYS A 28 -22.24 0.48 19.55
N VAL A 29 -21.65 0.39 18.36
CA VAL A 29 -20.88 -0.78 17.91
C VAL A 29 -19.38 -0.47 17.94
N PRO A 30 -18.55 -1.26 18.65
CA PRO A 30 -17.10 -1.05 18.68
C PRO A 30 -16.47 -1.08 17.29
N MET A 31 -15.44 -0.25 17.06
CA MET A 31 -14.67 -0.27 15.81
C MET A 31 -13.84 -1.56 15.65
N SER A 32 -13.39 -2.14 16.76
CA SER A 32 -12.70 -3.43 16.81
C SER A 32 -12.89 -4.08 18.17
N ASN A 33 -12.50 -5.35 18.28
CA ASN A 33 -12.47 -6.08 19.55
C ASN A 33 -11.31 -5.66 20.48
N LEU A 34 -10.40 -4.81 20.01
CA LEU A 34 -9.16 -4.44 20.69
C LEU A 34 -9.18 -3.02 21.25
N GLU A 35 -10.00 -2.14 20.67
CA GLU A 35 -9.99 -0.71 20.95
C GLU A 35 -11.22 -0.30 21.77
N SER A 36 -11.07 -0.32 23.10
CA SER A 36 -12.17 0.02 24.02
C SER A 36 -12.61 1.49 23.87
N GLY A 37 -13.92 1.73 23.89
CA GLY A 37 -14.50 3.08 23.87
C GLY A 37 -14.44 3.79 22.51
N LYS A 38 -14.08 3.08 21.44
CA LYS A 38 -14.07 3.58 20.06
C LYS A 38 -15.19 2.89 19.28
N PHE A 39 -16.07 3.68 18.67
CA PHE A 39 -17.30 3.18 18.04
C PHE A 39 -17.40 3.60 16.58
N ILE A 40 -17.99 2.73 15.76
CA ILE A 40 -18.33 3.00 14.36
C ILE A 40 -19.34 4.14 14.33
N ASN A 41 -19.07 5.18 13.52
CA ASN A 41 -19.93 6.36 13.41
C ASN A 41 -20.59 6.49 12.02
N TYR A 42 -21.51 5.58 11.72
CA TYR A 42 -22.31 5.67 10.48
C TYR A 42 -23.23 6.89 10.44
N GLN A 43 -23.61 7.45 11.59
CA GLN A 43 -24.42 8.67 11.62
C GLN A 43 -23.69 9.85 10.99
N ARG A 44 -22.40 10.05 11.31
CA ARG A 44 -21.58 11.08 10.67
C ARG A 44 -21.55 10.92 9.15
N ILE A 45 -21.42 9.68 8.67
CA ILE A 45 -21.39 9.37 7.23
C ILE A 45 -22.75 9.67 6.59
N GLU A 46 -23.86 9.26 7.21
CA GLU A 46 -25.22 9.56 6.77
C GLU A 46 -25.45 11.07 6.67
N ASP A 47 -25.13 11.82 7.71
CA ASP A 47 -25.32 13.27 7.78
C ASP A 47 -24.52 14.00 6.69
N ASN A 48 -23.24 13.63 6.54
CA ASN A 48 -22.37 14.18 5.50
C ASN A 48 -22.91 13.86 4.10
N LEU A 49 -23.39 12.64 3.87
CA LEU A 49 -23.94 12.24 2.57
C LEU A 49 -25.27 12.90 2.24
N GLN A 50 -26.11 13.23 3.23
CA GLN A 50 -27.31 14.02 2.99
C GLN A 50 -26.96 15.41 2.43
N ILE A 51 -25.95 16.06 3.00
CA ILE A 51 -25.45 17.36 2.53
C ILE A 51 -24.85 17.23 1.11
N VAL A 52 -23.96 16.26 0.91
CA VAL A 52 -23.28 16.04 -0.38
C VAL A 52 -24.28 15.71 -1.49
N ARG A 53 -25.26 14.84 -1.23
CA ARG A 53 -26.31 14.51 -2.21
C ARG A 53 -27.16 15.73 -2.57
N ALA A 54 -27.53 16.55 -1.59
CA ALA A 54 -28.29 17.79 -1.83
C ALA A 54 -27.50 18.79 -2.68
N ARG A 55 -26.17 18.85 -2.52
CA ARG A 55 -25.28 19.74 -3.28
C ARG A 55 -25.01 19.24 -4.70
N LEU A 56 -24.69 17.96 -4.86
CA LEU A 56 -24.25 17.39 -6.14
C LEU A 56 -25.40 16.95 -7.04
N ASN A 57 -26.57 16.64 -6.46
CA ASN A 57 -27.78 16.23 -7.18
C ASN A 57 -27.54 15.16 -8.27
N LYS A 58 -26.70 14.16 -7.97
CA LYS A 58 -26.37 13.03 -8.85
C LYS A 58 -26.25 11.73 -8.03
N PRO A 59 -26.43 10.55 -8.67
CA PRO A 59 -26.08 9.28 -8.05
C PRO A 59 -24.58 9.21 -7.75
N LEU A 60 -24.22 8.66 -6.58
CA LEU A 60 -22.84 8.51 -6.15
C LEU A 60 -22.38 7.06 -6.32
N THR A 61 -21.14 6.88 -6.79
CA THR A 61 -20.48 5.56 -6.68
C THR A 61 -20.24 5.22 -5.21
N LEU A 62 -19.90 3.97 -4.91
CA LEU A 62 -19.58 3.59 -3.53
C LEU A 62 -18.33 4.32 -3.02
N ALA A 63 -17.30 4.44 -3.86
CA ALA A 63 -16.10 5.21 -3.55
C ALA A 63 -16.45 6.66 -3.19
N GLU A 64 -17.31 7.32 -3.98
CA GLU A 64 -17.80 8.66 -3.66
C GLU A 64 -18.58 8.70 -2.34
N LYS A 65 -19.46 7.73 -2.07
CA LYS A 65 -20.21 7.67 -0.81
C LYS A 65 -19.28 7.60 0.40
N ILE A 66 -18.31 6.70 0.38
CA ILE A 66 -17.41 6.54 1.53
C ILE A 66 -16.48 7.75 1.61
N VAL A 67 -15.86 8.19 0.51
CA VAL A 67 -14.93 9.34 0.55
C VAL A 67 -15.63 10.62 0.98
N TYR A 68 -16.78 10.94 0.39
CA TYR A 68 -17.49 12.19 0.69
C TYR A 68 -18.21 12.14 2.05
N GLY A 69 -18.59 10.94 2.51
CA GLY A 69 -19.05 10.71 3.88
C GLY A 69 -17.99 11.02 4.96
N HIS A 70 -16.72 11.15 4.59
CA HIS A 70 -15.60 11.46 5.48
C HIS A 70 -15.04 12.87 5.33
N LEU A 71 -15.74 13.77 4.62
CA LEU A 71 -15.34 15.17 4.53
C LEU A 71 -15.34 15.86 5.89
N ASP A 72 -14.33 16.70 6.12
CA ASP A 72 -14.23 17.57 7.30
C ASP A 72 -15.27 18.70 7.26
N ASP A 73 -15.54 19.25 6.06
CA ASP A 73 -16.57 20.26 5.81
C ASP A 73 -17.39 19.89 4.56
N PRO A 74 -18.46 19.10 4.68
CA PRO A 74 -19.28 18.70 3.55
C PRO A 74 -20.10 19.85 2.95
N HIS A 75 -20.24 21.00 3.62
CA HIS A 75 -21.01 22.13 3.11
C HIS A 75 -20.23 22.95 2.09
N HIS A 76 -18.95 23.21 2.36
CA HIS A 76 -18.14 24.12 1.56
C HIS A 76 -17.06 23.43 0.71
N GLN A 77 -16.77 22.14 0.97
CA GLN A 77 -15.79 21.40 0.18
C GLN A 77 -16.14 21.44 -1.31
N GLU A 78 -15.21 21.90 -2.14
CA GLU A 78 -15.28 21.73 -3.60
C GLU A 78 -15.01 20.28 -3.97
N ILE A 79 -15.86 19.71 -4.84
CA ILE A 79 -15.83 18.29 -5.20
C ILE A 79 -15.86 18.15 -6.73
N VAL A 80 -14.68 18.09 -7.33
CA VAL A 80 -14.48 17.79 -8.74
C VAL A 80 -13.45 16.68 -8.88
N ARG A 81 -13.86 15.53 -9.43
CA ARG A 81 -12.98 14.36 -9.61
C ARG A 81 -11.76 14.76 -10.46
N GLY A 82 -10.58 14.35 -10.02
CA GLY A 82 -9.32 14.63 -10.69
C GLY A 82 -8.78 16.05 -10.51
N GLU A 83 -9.46 16.91 -9.74
CA GLU A 83 -9.11 18.33 -9.61
C GLU A 83 -9.02 18.78 -8.14
N SER A 84 -10.11 18.70 -7.39
CA SER A 84 -10.18 19.24 -6.03
C SER A 84 -9.30 18.46 -5.04
N TYR A 85 -8.74 19.13 -4.03
CA TYR A 85 -8.17 18.48 -2.86
C TYR A 85 -9.22 18.38 -1.75
N LEU A 86 -9.61 17.16 -1.43
CA LEU A 86 -10.58 16.83 -0.39
C LEU A 86 -9.90 16.84 0.97
N LYS A 87 -10.50 17.52 1.96
CA LYS A 87 -10.08 17.44 3.36
C LYS A 87 -10.91 16.39 4.07
N LEU A 88 -10.24 15.32 4.51
CA LEU A 88 -10.86 14.10 4.98
C LEU A 88 -10.52 13.81 6.45
N ARG A 89 -11.40 13.06 7.10
CA ARG A 89 -11.24 12.55 8.47
C ARG A 89 -11.22 11.03 8.48
N PRO A 90 -10.07 10.38 8.19
CA PRO A 90 -9.93 8.93 8.35
C PRO A 90 -10.26 8.50 9.78
N ASP A 91 -10.88 7.33 9.93
CA ASP A 91 -11.29 6.78 11.22
C ASP A 91 -10.12 6.20 12.01
N ARG A 92 -9.07 5.74 11.31
CA ARG A 92 -7.90 5.13 11.93
C ARG A 92 -6.64 5.27 11.09
N VAL A 93 -5.51 5.02 11.73
CA VAL A 93 -4.17 4.92 11.13
C VAL A 93 -3.59 3.54 11.40
N ALA A 94 -2.85 2.98 10.45
CA ALA A 94 -2.02 1.79 10.67
C ALA A 94 -0.61 1.98 10.13
N CYS A 95 0.39 1.59 10.91
CA CYS A 95 1.79 1.70 10.52
C CYS A 95 2.48 0.35 10.63
N GLN A 96 3.41 0.06 9.72
CA GLN A 96 4.28 -1.12 9.79
C GLN A 96 5.67 -0.70 10.28
N ASP A 97 6.43 -1.58 10.92
CA ASP A 97 7.67 -1.26 11.66
C ASP A 97 8.76 -0.58 10.83
N ALA A 98 8.89 -0.84 9.52
CA ALA A 98 9.84 -0.15 8.65
C ALA A 98 9.44 1.31 8.35
N THR A 99 8.17 1.71 8.43
CA THR A 99 7.74 3.11 8.24
C THR A 99 7.26 3.79 9.52
N ALA A 100 6.81 3.01 10.51
CA ALA A 100 6.38 3.45 11.83
C ALA A 100 7.50 4.17 12.57
N GLN A 101 8.75 3.72 12.41
CA GLN A 101 9.92 4.37 13.02
C GLN A 101 9.94 5.87 12.73
N MET A 102 9.92 6.21 11.44
CA MET A 102 10.01 7.60 11.00
C MET A 102 8.71 8.38 11.23
N ALA A 103 7.54 7.75 11.05
CA ALA A 103 6.25 8.38 11.35
C ALA A 103 6.14 8.78 12.83
N ILE A 104 6.55 7.90 13.75
CA ILE A 104 6.51 8.17 15.19
C ILE A 104 7.56 9.22 15.57
N LEU A 105 8.78 9.18 15.03
CA LEU A 105 9.79 10.23 15.26
C LEU A 105 9.29 11.62 14.82
N GLN A 106 8.56 11.70 13.71
CA GLN A 106 7.90 12.93 13.27
C GLN A 106 6.76 13.33 14.23
N PHE A 107 5.91 12.40 14.65
CA PHE A 107 4.84 12.67 15.63
C PHE A 107 5.38 13.17 16.98
N MET A 108 6.47 12.56 17.46
CA MET A 108 7.19 12.99 18.68
C MET A 108 7.63 14.46 18.57
N SER A 109 8.16 14.84 17.40
CA SER A 109 8.60 16.21 17.13
C SER A 109 7.44 17.23 17.10
N ALA A 110 6.20 16.79 16.91
CA ALA A 110 5.03 17.66 16.98
C ALA A 110 4.64 18.03 18.43
N GLY A 111 5.16 17.31 19.43
CA GLY A 111 4.94 17.60 20.86
C GLY A 111 3.53 17.28 21.37
N LEU A 112 2.77 16.46 20.64
CA LEU A 112 1.41 16.07 21.03
C LEU A 112 1.42 14.91 22.05
N PRO A 113 0.48 14.87 23.02
CA PRO A 113 0.51 13.88 24.09
C PRO A 113 0.04 12.48 23.68
N GLN A 114 -0.84 12.37 22.68
CA GLN A 114 -1.40 11.10 22.18
C GLN A 114 -2.00 11.28 20.79
N THR A 115 -2.24 10.17 20.06
CA THR A 115 -2.88 10.23 18.74
C THR A 115 -4.38 10.56 18.83
N ALA A 116 -4.88 11.34 17.87
CA ALA A 116 -6.27 11.81 17.82
C ALA A 116 -7.26 10.70 17.41
N VAL A 117 -6.81 9.75 16.60
CA VAL A 117 -7.59 8.59 16.14
C VAL A 117 -6.92 7.28 16.58
N PRO A 118 -7.67 6.15 16.64
CA PRO A 118 -7.06 4.83 16.83
C PRO A 118 -5.91 4.60 15.84
N THR A 119 -4.76 4.22 16.39
CA THR A 119 -3.55 3.96 15.63
C THR A 119 -2.98 2.61 16.05
N SER A 120 -2.43 1.85 15.10
CA SER A 120 -1.75 0.58 15.37
C SER A 120 -0.40 0.48 14.68
N VAL A 121 0.60 -0.10 15.34
CA VAL A 121 1.90 -0.47 14.78
C VAL A 121 2.01 -1.99 14.63
N HIS A 122 2.55 -2.45 13.51
CA HIS A 122 2.69 -3.87 13.16
C HIS A 122 4.15 -4.21 12.87
N CYS A 123 4.71 -5.24 13.53
CA CYS A 123 6.11 -5.63 13.38
C CYS A 123 6.30 -6.82 12.43
N ASP A 124 6.39 -6.54 11.13
CA ASP A 124 6.36 -7.53 10.05
C ASP A 124 7.45 -7.35 8.96
N HIS A 125 8.14 -6.20 8.87
CA HIS A 125 9.16 -5.95 7.84
C HIS A 125 10.60 -6.23 8.28
N LEU A 126 10.85 -6.45 9.57
CA LEU A 126 12.21 -6.65 10.10
C LEU A 126 12.56 -8.12 10.41
N ILE A 127 11.71 -9.07 10.00
CA ILE A 127 11.94 -10.51 10.17
C ILE A 127 12.47 -11.11 8.86
N GLN A 128 13.75 -11.46 8.86
CA GLN A 128 14.42 -12.08 7.70
C GLN A 128 14.13 -13.58 7.62
N ALA A 129 13.70 -14.06 6.46
CA ALA A 129 13.61 -15.50 6.19
C ALA A 129 15.01 -16.09 5.96
N GLN A 130 15.33 -17.20 6.63
CA GLN A 130 16.59 -17.93 6.43
C GLN A 130 16.43 -19.44 6.65
N VAL A 131 15.86 -19.86 7.79
CA VAL A 131 15.81 -21.29 8.16
C VAL A 131 14.42 -21.80 8.55
N GLY A 132 13.44 -20.92 8.76
CA GLY A 132 12.08 -21.29 9.16
C GLY A 132 11.56 -20.46 10.35
N GLY A 133 10.23 -20.39 10.47
CA GLY A 133 9.54 -19.34 11.23
C GLY A 133 10.00 -19.13 12.67
N VAL A 134 10.10 -20.18 13.48
CA VAL A 134 10.44 -20.07 14.92
C VAL A 134 11.84 -19.50 15.13
N LYS A 135 12.83 -20.00 14.40
CA LYS A 135 14.23 -19.58 14.52
C LYS A 135 14.45 -18.19 13.92
N ASP A 136 13.80 -17.91 12.79
CA ASP A 136 13.88 -16.61 12.13
C ASP A 136 13.27 -15.50 12.98
N LEU A 137 12.14 -15.77 13.66
CA LEU A 137 11.51 -14.84 14.59
C LEU A 137 12.38 -14.56 15.81
N ALA A 138 12.91 -15.60 16.47
CA ALA A 138 13.79 -15.43 17.63
C ALA A 138 15.01 -14.57 17.29
N ARG A 139 15.65 -14.87 16.16
CA ARG A 139 16.78 -14.08 15.63
C ARG A 139 16.37 -12.62 15.36
N ALA A 140 15.20 -12.39 14.77
CA ALA A 140 14.73 -11.04 14.48
C ALA A 140 14.46 -10.23 15.75
N ILE A 141 13.91 -10.85 16.79
CA ILE A 141 13.71 -10.22 18.11
C ILE A 141 15.04 -9.77 18.71
N ASP A 142 16.08 -10.60 18.62
CA ASP A 142 17.41 -10.24 19.12
C ASP A 142 18.08 -9.13 18.30
N ILE A 143 18.09 -9.26 16.97
CA ILE A 143 18.75 -8.29 16.07
C ILE A 143 18.08 -6.91 16.08
N ASN A 144 16.75 -6.87 16.26
CA ASN A 144 15.97 -5.63 16.15
C ASN A 144 15.41 -5.17 17.49
N ARG A 145 15.89 -5.71 18.61
CA ARG A 145 15.42 -5.40 19.97
C ARG A 145 15.27 -3.91 20.21
N GLU A 146 16.29 -3.13 19.87
CA GLU A 146 16.29 -1.68 20.01
C GLU A 146 15.12 -0.99 19.30
N VAL A 147 14.84 -1.39 18.06
CA VAL A 147 13.74 -0.84 17.26
C VAL A 147 12.39 -1.28 17.81
N TYR A 148 12.27 -2.54 18.23
CA TYR A 148 11.03 -3.04 18.81
C TYR A 148 10.73 -2.40 20.18
N ASP A 149 11.75 -2.18 21.01
CA ASP A 149 11.62 -1.47 22.29
C ASP A 149 11.20 -0.01 22.07
N PHE A 150 11.79 0.67 21.09
CA PHE A 150 11.36 2.00 20.66
C PHE A 150 9.88 2.01 20.25
N LEU A 151 9.48 1.14 19.33
CA LEU A 151 8.11 1.10 18.83
C LEU A 151 7.11 0.74 19.93
N ALA A 152 7.43 -0.22 20.80
CA ALA A 152 6.58 -0.63 21.91
C ALA A 152 6.40 0.49 22.95
N THR A 153 7.49 1.13 23.36
CA THR A 153 7.45 2.22 24.36
C THR A 153 6.84 3.50 23.81
N ALA A 154 7.13 3.86 22.56
CA ALA A 154 6.47 4.98 21.90
C ALA A 154 4.97 4.71 21.73
N SER A 155 4.60 3.50 21.35
CA SER A 155 3.19 3.14 21.20
C SER A 155 2.43 3.23 22.52
N ALA A 156 3.03 2.70 23.59
CA ALA A 156 2.48 2.83 24.94
C ALA A 156 2.35 4.30 25.39
N LYS A 157 3.33 5.15 25.09
CA LYS A 157 3.30 6.58 25.44
C LYS A 157 2.18 7.34 24.74
N TYR A 158 2.00 7.11 23.44
CA TYR A 158 1.13 7.93 22.59
C TYR A 158 -0.25 7.33 22.32
N GLY A 159 -0.64 6.27 23.04
CA GLY A 159 -1.98 5.66 22.92
C GLY A 159 -2.16 4.81 21.66
N ILE A 160 -1.10 4.19 21.16
CA ILE A 160 -1.06 3.40 19.93
C ILE A 160 -1.08 1.91 20.30
N GLY A 161 -1.88 1.10 19.60
CA GLY A 161 -1.85 -0.36 19.73
C GLY A 161 -0.61 -0.96 19.09
N PHE A 162 0.06 -1.90 19.76
CA PHE A 162 1.31 -2.48 19.28
C PHE A 162 1.19 -3.99 19.03
N TRP A 163 1.32 -4.42 17.79
CA TRP A 163 1.41 -5.82 17.41
C TRP A 163 2.87 -6.27 17.38
N LYS A 164 3.19 -7.20 18.27
CA LYS A 164 4.56 -7.69 18.47
C LYS A 164 5.09 -8.43 17.23
N PRO A 165 6.42 -8.57 17.09
CA PRO A 165 7.02 -9.38 16.05
C PRO A 165 6.43 -10.80 16.03
N GLY A 166 6.07 -11.30 14.85
CA GLY A 166 5.44 -12.62 14.66
C GLY A 166 3.91 -12.65 14.76
N SER A 167 3.28 -11.52 15.11
CA SER A 167 1.82 -11.35 15.09
C SER A 167 1.20 -11.60 13.71
N GLY A 168 1.85 -11.12 12.65
CA GLY A 168 1.32 -11.14 11.31
C GLY A 168 1.65 -9.89 10.51
N ILE A 169 1.37 -9.98 9.22
CA ILE A 169 1.53 -8.90 8.25
C ILE A 169 0.38 -7.91 8.44
N ILE A 170 0.71 -6.62 8.44
CA ILE A 170 -0.18 -5.49 8.72
C ILE A 170 -1.57 -5.62 8.06
N HIS A 171 -1.62 -5.96 6.78
CA HIS A 171 -2.87 -6.01 6.01
C HIS A 171 -3.78 -7.18 6.37
N GLN A 172 -3.19 -8.32 6.75
CA GLN A 172 -3.94 -9.48 7.21
C GLN A 172 -4.53 -9.18 8.59
N ILE A 173 -3.72 -8.63 9.51
CA ILE A 173 -4.19 -8.22 10.83
C ILE A 173 -5.29 -7.16 10.70
N ILE A 174 -5.15 -6.19 9.78
CA ILE A 174 -6.19 -5.19 9.49
C ILE A 174 -7.49 -5.86 9.04
N LEU A 175 -7.42 -6.76 8.06
CA LEU A 175 -8.62 -7.41 7.54
C LEU A 175 -9.33 -8.21 8.66
N GLU A 176 -8.57 -8.92 9.49
CA GLU A 176 -9.05 -9.76 10.59
C GLU A 176 -9.63 -8.97 11.78
N ASN A 177 -9.12 -7.77 12.06
CA ASN A 177 -9.41 -7.07 13.32
C ASN A 177 -9.99 -5.65 13.18
N TYR A 178 -9.67 -4.94 12.10
CA TYR A 178 -9.84 -3.48 12.02
C TYR A 178 -10.67 -2.98 10.84
N ALA A 179 -10.63 -3.68 9.71
CA ALA A 179 -11.43 -3.31 8.55
C ALA A 179 -12.93 -3.49 8.85
N THR A 180 -13.74 -2.52 8.46
CA THR A 180 -15.20 -2.55 8.60
C THR A 180 -15.82 -1.79 7.42
N PRO A 181 -16.92 -2.30 6.83
CA PRO A 181 -17.58 -1.66 5.70
C PRO A 181 -17.92 -0.19 5.96
N GLY A 182 -17.67 0.68 4.97
CA GLY A 182 -18.03 2.09 5.03
C GLY A 182 -17.06 2.99 5.79
N LEU A 183 -16.07 2.45 6.49
CA LEU A 183 -15.05 3.25 7.18
C LEU A 183 -13.94 3.71 6.23
N MET A 184 -13.14 4.66 6.68
CA MET A 184 -11.95 5.15 6.00
C MET A 184 -10.68 4.96 6.86
N MET A 185 -9.59 4.49 6.25
CA MET A 185 -8.28 4.49 6.90
C MET A 185 -7.14 4.90 5.97
N ILE A 186 -6.05 5.33 6.59
CA ILE A 186 -4.77 5.46 5.94
C ILE A 186 -3.75 4.53 6.59
N GLY A 187 -2.84 3.99 5.79
CA GLY A 187 -1.78 3.12 6.26
C GLY A 187 -0.44 3.53 5.67
N THR A 188 0.65 3.46 6.46
CA THR A 188 1.99 3.80 5.98
C THR A 188 2.61 2.68 5.12
N ASP A 189 1.80 2.09 4.24
CA ASP A 189 2.12 0.99 3.35
C ASP A 189 1.27 1.04 2.07
N SER A 190 1.85 0.70 0.92
CA SER A 190 1.16 0.77 -0.38
C SER A 190 0.00 -0.22 -0.52
N HIS A 191 0.05 -1.36 0.16
CA HIS A 191 -0.93 -2.45 0.03
C HIS A 191 -2.10 -2.33 1.01
N THR A 192 -2.18 -1.20 1.73
CA THR A 192 -3.34 -0.81 2.56
C THR A 192 -4.71 -0.96 1.85
N PRO A 193 -4.84 -0.77 0.52
CA PRO A 193 -6.06 -1.09 -0.22
C PRO A 193 -6.63 -2.50 -0.01
N ASN A 194 -5.87 -3.46 0.53
CA ASN A 194 -6.35 -4.77 0.94
C ASN A 194 -7.68 -4.74 1.72
N ALA A 195 -7.86 -3.76 2.61
CA ALA A 195 -9.08 -3.61 3.41
C ALA A 195 -10.34 -3.26 2.59
N GLY A 196 -10.18 -2.83 1.33
CA GLY A 196 -11.27 -2.64 0.38
C GLY A 196 -12.04 -3.92 0.04
N GLY A 197 -11.42 -5.09 0.25
CA GLY A 197 -12.10 -6.39 0.20
C GLY A 197 -13.15 -6.59 1.29
N LEU A 198 -13.17 -5.72 2.30
CA LEU A 198 -14.19 -5.65 3.35
C LEU A 198 -14.90 -4.28 3.35
N GLY A 199 -15.05 -3.69 2.16
CA GLY A 199 -15.90 -2.51 1.95
C GLY A 199 -15.37 -1.21 2.57
N MET A 200 -14.08 -1.15 2.91
CA MET A 200 -13.44 0.01 3.54
C MET A 200 -12.63 0.82 2.52
N VAL A 201 -12.71 2.15 2.53
CA VAL A 201 -11.77 2.98 1.76
C VAL A 201 -10.46 3.06 2.52
N ALA A 202 -9.43 2.37 2.03
CA ALA A 202 -8.15 2.23 2.70
C ALA A 202 -7.00 2.65 1.79
N CYS A 203 -6.28 3.72 2.13
CA CYS A 203 -5.28 4.33 1.25
C CYS A 203 -3.87 4.20 1.82
N GLY A 204 -2.92 3.82 0.96
CA GLY A 204 -1.49 3.87 1.29
C GLY A 204 -0.97 5.31 1.28
N VAL A 205 -0.18 5.69 2.29
CA VAL A 205 0.39 7.04 2.46
C VAL A 205 1.82 6.99 2.98
N GLY A 206 2.53 8.11 2.97
CA GLY A 206 3.78 8.27 3.70
C GLY A 206 3.55 8.54 5.19
N GLY A 207 4.61 8.48 6.00
CA GLY A 207 4.52 8.70 7.45
C GLY A 207 4.02 10.10 7.81
N ALA A 208 4.42 11.14 7.09
CA ALA A 208 3.94 12.51 7.34
C ALA A 208 2.41 12.68 7.20
N ASP A 209 1.76 12.00 6.26
CA ASP A 209 0.29 12.01 6.15
C ASP A 209 -0.37 11.27 7.33
N ALA A 210 0.23 10.16 7.77
CA ALA A 210 -0.21 9.47 8.97
C ALA A 210 -0.09 10.39 10.20
N VAL A 211 0.98 11.19 10.28
CA VAL A 211 1.18 12.17 11.36
C VAL A 211 0.09 13.25 11.36
N ASP A 212 -0.36 13.75 10.20
CA ASP A 212 -1.49 14.69 10.16
C ASP A 212 -2.72 14.12 10.87
N VAL A 213 -3.13 12.90 10.49
CA VAL A 213 -4.33 12.26 11.06
C VAL A 213 -4.13 11.90 12.53
N MET A 214 -2.94 11.39 12.89
CA MET A 214 -2.56 11.18 14.29
C MET A 214 -2.59 12.50 15.09
N ALA A 215 -2.31 13.64 14.46
CA ALA A 215 -2.34 14.97 15.08
C ALA A 215 -3.73 15.62 15.06
N GLY A 216 -4.74 14.97 14.48
CA GLY A 216 -6.09 15.53 14.34
C GLY A 216 -6.20 16.62 13.28
N ILE A 217 -5.31 16.63 12.29
CA ILE A 217 -5.33 17.52 11.12
C ILE A 217 -6.05 16.80 9.98
N PRO A 218 -6.95 17.47 9.22
CA PRO A 218 -7.57 16.85 8.06
C PRO A 218 -6.53 16.34 7.05
N TRP A 219 -6.72 15.13 6.56
CA TRP A 219 -5.88 14.55 5.51
C TRP A 219 -6.32 15.08 4.15
N GLU A 220 -5.38 15.55 3.33
CA GLU A 220 -5.68 15.99 1.97
C GLU A 220 -5.54 14.84 0.97
N LEU A 221 -6.60 14.60 0.20
CA LEU A 221 -6.60 13.66 -0.92
C LEU A 221 -7.11 14.35 -2.17
N LYS A 222 -6.35 14.31 -3.27
CA LYS A 222 -6.87 14.72 -4.58
C LYS A 222 -8.08 13.85 -4.93
N ALA A 223 -9.22 14.49 -5.19
CA ALA A 223 -10.51 13.84 -5.44
C ALA A 223 -10.34 12.76 -6.52
N PRO A 224 -10.52 11.47 -6.19
CA PRO A 224 -10.22 10.43 -7.14
C PRO A 224 -11.23 10.40 -8.30
N LYS A 225 -10.76 10.02 -9.49
CA LYS A 225 -11.63 9.42 -10.51
C LYS A 225 -12.11 8.04 -10.05
N VAL A 226 -13.10 7.46 -10.71
CA VAL A 226 -13.58 6.10 -10.40
C VAL A 226 -13.56 5.23 -11.65
N ILE A 227 -12.79 4.14 -11.61
CA ILE A 227 -12.75 3.11 -12.65
C ILE A 227 -13.67 1.96 -12.21
N GLY A 228 -14.72 1.70 -12.96
CA GLY A 228 -15.64 0.60 -12.69
C GLY A 228 -15.16 -0.70 -13.36
N VAL A 229 -14.92 -1.75 -12.58
CA VAL A 229 -14.64 -3.09 -13.10
C VAL A 229 -15.89 -3.95 -12.90
N HIS A 230 -16.60 -4.24 -13.99
CA HIS A 230 -17.81 -5.06 -13.96
C HIS A 230 -17.45 -6.54 -14.10
N LEU A 231 -17.82 -7.33 -13.11
CA LEU A 231 -17.59 -8.77 -13.04
C LEU A 231 -18.89 -9.51 -13.35
N ASP A 232 -18.89 -10.30 -14.40
CA ASP A 232 -20.01 -11.18 -14.77
C ASP A 232 -19.61 -12.66 -14.67
N GLY A 233 -20.58 -13.57 -14.61
CA GLY A 233 -20.34 -15.00 -14.51
C GLY A 233 -19.74 -15.42 -13.17
N LYS A 234 -19.08 -16.58 -13.17
CA LYS A 234 -18.43 -17.18 -11.99
C LYS A 234 -17.16 -17.91 -12.40
N MET A 235 -16.11 -17.79 -11.58
CA MET A 235 -14.84 -18.50 -11.76
C MET A 235 -15.02 -20.02 -11.59
N SER A 236 -14.24 -20.80 -12.33
CA SER A 236 -14.25 -22.26 -12.28
C SER A 236 -12.84 -22.86 -12.40
N GLY A 237 -12.68 -24.09 -11.93
CA GLY A 237 -11.43 -24.85 -12.02
C GLY A 237 -10.26 -24.20 -11.30
N TRP A 238 -9.21 -23.87 -12.06
CA TRP A 238 -7.96 -23.31 -11.55
C TRP A 238 -7.97 -21.79 -11.40
N THR A 239 -9.01 -21.12 -11.90
CA THR A 239 -9.13 -19.67 -11.83
C THR A 239 -9.46 -19.22 -10.40
N THR A 240 -8.75 -18.20 -9.94
CA THR A 240 -8.80 -17.66 -8.57
C THR A 240 -9.05 -16.15 -8.59
N PRO A 241 -9.42 -15.54 -7.44
CA PRO A 241 -9.50 -14.08 -7.33
C PRO A 241 -8.23 -13.35 -7.78
N LYS A 242 -7.06 -13.97 -7.61
CA LYS A 242 -5.78 -13.41 -8.05
C LYS A 242 -5.75 -13.15 -9.56
N ASP A 243 -6.34 -14.03 -10.36
CA ASP A 243 -6.32 -13.92 -11.82
C ASP A 243 -7.13 -12.72 -12.34
N ILE A 244 -8.15 -12.30 -11.59
CA ILE A 244 -8.90 -11.08 -11.90
C ILE A 244 -7.97 -9.86 -11.87
N ILE A 245 -7.23 -9.68 -10.78
CA ILE A 245 -6.34 -8.51 -10.66
C ILE A 245 -5.09 -8.63 -11.54
N LEU A 246 -4.59 -9.84 -11.81
CA LEU A 246 -3.51 -10.05 -12.78
C LEU A 246 -3.95 -9.63 -14.20
N LYS A 247 -5.19 -9.96 -14.60
CA LYS A 247 -5.77 -9.51 -15.88
C LYS A 247 -6.02 -8.01 -15.90
N VAL A 248 -6.61 -7.45 -14.84
CA VAL A 248 -6.82 -5.98 -14.72
C VAL A 248 -5.49 -5.23 -14.79
N ALA A 249 -4.43 -5.75 -14.16
CA ALA A 249 -3.10 -5.17 -14.25
C ALA A 249 -2.57 -5.15 -15.69
N GLY A 250 -2.78 -6.22 -16.45
CA GLY A 250 -2.44 -6.25 -17.88
C GLY A 250 -3.25 -5.27 -18.73
N ILE A 251 -4.52 -5.01 -18.38
CA ILE A 251 -5.38 -4.06 -19.10
C ILE A 251 -4.98 -2.61 -18.81
N LEU A 252 -4.77 -2.28 -17.54
CA LEU A 252 -4.54 -0.91 -17.09
C LEU A 252 -3.06 -0.52 -17.11
N THR A 253 -2.13 -1.48 -17.11
CA THR A 253 -0.70 -1.28 -16.90
C THR A 253 -0.38 -0.65 -15.53
N VAL A 254 0.90 -0.52 -15.18
CA VAL A 254 1.33 0.12 -13.92
C VAL A 254 0.92 1.59 -13.78
N LYS A 255 0.40 2.23 -14.84
CA LYS A 255 0.00 3.66 -14.84
C LYS A 255 -1.52 3.89 -14.83
N GLY A 256 -2.32 2.93 -15.30
CA GLY A 256 -3.73 3.20 -15.67
C GLY A 256 -4.67 3.48 -14.50
N GLY A 257 -4.31 3.10 -13.27
CA GLY A 257 -5.08 3.40 -12.06
C GLY A 257 -4.72 4.74 -11.40
N THR A 258 -3.70 5.46 -11.88
CA THR A 258 -3.17 6.65 -11.20
C THR A 258 -4.24 7.72 -11.00
N GLY A 259 -4.45 8.11 -9.74
CA GLY A 259 -5.45 9.14 -9.38
C GLY A 259 -6.90 8.67 -9.42
N ALA A 260 -7.15 7.37 -9.53
CA ALA A 260 -8.48 6.77 -9.47
C ALA A 260 -8.63 5.79 -8.31
N ILE A 261 -9.88 5.56 -7.89
CA ILE A 261 -10.29 4.40 -7.11
C ILE A 261 -10.87 3.35 -8.07
N ILE A 262 -10.52 2.09 -7.87
CA ILE A 262 -11.10 0.98 -8.65
C ILE A 262 -12.27 0.41 -7.87
N GLU A 263 -13.46 0.47 -8.45
CA GLU A 263 -14.70 0.01 -7.85
C GLU A 263 -15.21 -1.22 -8.61
N TYR A 264 -15.31 -2.36 -7.92
CA TYR A 264 -15.76 -3.61 -8.50
C TYR A 264 -17.27 -3.76 -8.37
N THR A 265 -17.93 -4.15 -9.46
CA THR A 265 -19.41 -4.27 -9.52
C THR A 265 -19.81 -5.50 -10.33
N GLY A 266 -21.12 -5.73 -10.47
CA GLY A 266 -21.67 -6.81 -11.29
C GLY A 266 -21.97 -8.08 -10.48
N PRO A 267 -22.75 -9.01 -11.06
CA PRO A 267 -23.22 -10.20 -10.35
C PRO A 267 -22.09 -11.17 -9.95
N GLY A 268 -20.95 -11.13 -10.65
CA GLY A 268 -19.78 -11.94 -10.34
C GLY A 268 -19.14 -11.62 -8.99
N VAL A 269 -19.39 -10.42 -8.43
CA VAL A 269 -18.88 -10.02 -7.10
C VAL A 269 -19.34 -10.98 -6.00
N ASP A 270 -20.60 -11.41 -6.02
CA ASP A 270 -21.16 -12.29 -4.99
C ASP A 270 -20.64 -13.74 -5.08
N SER A 271 -19.88 -14.06 -6.14
CA SER A 271 -19.18 -15.34 -6.27
C SER A 271 -17.83 -15.37 -5.56
N LEU A 272 -17.32 -14.22 -5.12
CA LEU A 272 -16.00 -14.07 -4.50
C LEU A 272 -16.08 -14.14 -2.97
N SER A 273 -15.08 -14.75 -2.34
CA SER A 273 -14.90 -14.67 -0.90
C SER A 273 -14.44 -13.27 -0.46
N CYS A 274 -14.61 -12.94 0.83
CA CYS A 274 -14.08 -11.68 1.37
C CYS A 274 -12.55 -11.57 1.22
N THR A 275 -11.84 -12.65 1.50
CA THR A 275 -10.38 -12.72 1.36
C THR A 275 -9.94 -12.64 -0.10
N GLY A 276 -10.68 -13.24 -1.03
CA GLY A 276 -10.47 -13.09 -2.46
C GLY A 276 -10.69 -11.66 -2.96
N MET A 277 -11.72 -10.97 -2.47
CA MET A 277 -11.91 -9.53 -2.73
C MET A 277 -10.74 -8.72 -2.18
N ALA A 278 -10.20 -9.07 -1.00
CA ALA A 278 -9.02 -8.42 -0.43
C ALA A 278 -7.76 -8.63 -1.30
N THR A 279 -7.53 -9.85 -1.81
CA THR A 279 -6.46 -10.14 -2.79
C THR A 279 -6.52 -9.20 -3.99
N ILE A 280 -7.73 -9.01 -4.55
CA ILE A 280 -7.94 -8.15 -5.72
C ILE A 280 -7.63 -6.68 -5.38
N CYS A 281 -8.16 -6.18 -4.25
CA CYS A 281 -7.93 -4.80 -3.85
C CYS A 281 -6.46 -4.53 -3.49
N ASN A 282 -5.78 -5.48 -2.85
CA ASN A 282 -4.37 -5.41 -2.47
C ASN A 282 -3.50 -5.05 -3.68
N MET A 283 -3.62 -5.83 -4.76
CA MET A 283 -2.78 -5.69 -5.94
C MET A 283 -3.26 -4.58 -6.89
N GLY A 284 -4.37 -3.89 -6.57
CA GLY A 284 -4.71 -2.60 -7.17
C GLY A 284 -3.63 -1.52 -6.95
N ALA A 285 -2.79 -1.68 -5.94
CA ALA A 285 -1.63 -0.82 -5.70
C ALA A 285 -0.61 -0.85 -6.86
N GLU A 286 -0.44 -2.00 -7.52
CA GLU A 286 0.53 -2.20 -8.60
C GLU A 286 0.18 -1.45 -9.90
N ILE A 287 -1.06 -1.00 -10.05
CA ILE A 287 -1.53 -0.18 -11.17
C ILE A 287 -1.67 1.31 -10.83
N GLY A 288 -1.15 1.71 -9.66
CA GLY A 288 -1.14 3.11 -9.22
C GLY A 288 -2.48 3.60 -8.66
N ALA A 289 -3.45 2.70 -8.42
CA ALA A 289 -4.73 3.08 -7.84
C ALA A 289 -4.57 3.75 -6.48
N THR A 290 -5.41 4.74 -6.19
CA THR A 290 -5.49 5.39 -4.88
C THR A 290 -5.93 4.39 -3.82
N THR A 291 -6.93 3.58 -4.17
CA THR A 291 -7.35 2.36 -3.47
C THR A 291 -8.26 1.55 -4.40
N SER A 292 -8.77 0.43 -3.92
CA SER A 292 -9.72 -0.44 -4.60
C SER A 292 -10.80 -0.88 -3.63
N LEU A 293 -12.01 -1.16 -4.10
CA LEU A 293 -13.16 -1.36 -3.23
C LEU A 293 -14.21 -2.30 -3.84
N PHE A 294 -14.80 -3.14 -2.99
CA PHE A 294 -16.02 -3.92 -3.28
C PHE A 294 -17.21 -3.41 -2.46
N PRO A 295 -18.45 -3.53 -2.99
CA PRO A 295 -19.66 -3.23 -2.24
C PRO A 295 -19.90 -4.23 -1.11
N PHE A 296 -20.52 -3.75 -0.02
CA PHE A 296 -20.88 -4.62 1.09
C PHE A 296 -21.85 -5.71 0.63
N ASN A 297 -21.51 -6.96 0.95
CA ASN A 297 -22.31 -8.13 0.62
C ASN A 297 -22.25 -9.20 1.71
N ASN A 298 -22.99 -10.29 1.52
CA ASN A 298 -23.09 -11.37 2.50
C ASN A 298 -21.75 -12.07 2.79
N LYS A 299 -20.81 -12.08 1.84
CA LYS A 299 -19.47 -12.67 2.03
C LYS A 299 -18.62 -11.88 3.02
N MET A 300 -18.75 -10.55 3.00
CA MET A 300 -18.16 -9.68 4.02
C MET A 300 -18.79 -9.89 5.40
N ALA A 301 -20.12 -10.04 5.46
CA ALA A 301 -20.84 -10.31 6.71
C ALA A 301 -20.38 -11.64 7.35
N GLN A 302 -20.32 -12.73 6.56
CA GLN A 302 -19.82 -14.03 7.02
C GLN A 302 -18.38 -13.97 7.54
N TYR A 303 -17.51 -13.22 6.88
CA TYR A 303 -16.13 -13.02 7.32
C TYR A 303 -16.05 -12.25 8.65
N LEU A 304 -16.84 -11.17 8.80
CA LEU A 304 -16.96 -10.43 10.06
C LEU A 304 -17.44 -11.36 11.19
N GLU A 305 -18.43 -12.20 10.95
CA GLU A 305 -18.89 -13.18 11.94
C GLU A 305 -17.81 -14.18 12.33
N ALA A 306 -17.14 -14.78 11.35
CA ALA A 306 -16.07 -15.76 11.58
C ALA A 306 -14.86 -15.18 12.33
N THR A 307 -14.66 -13.87 12.25
CA THR A 307 -13.61 -13.11 12.96
C THR A 307 -14.13 -12.44 14.23
N ASN A 308 -15.24 -12.93 14.80
CA ASN A 308 -15.84 -12.46 16.05
C ASN A 308 -16.30 -10.99 16.04
N ARG A 309 -16.76 -10.49 14.89
CA ARG A 309 -17.25 -9.11 14.68
C ARG A 309 -18.71 -9.09 14.19
N ALA A 310 -19.52 -10.08 14.59
CA ALA A 310 -20.94 -10.16 14.25
C ALA A 310 -21.76 -8.87 14.54
N PRO A 311 -21.52 -8.10 15.63
CA PRO A 311 -22.18 -6.81 15.81
C PRO A 311 -21.89 -5.79 14.70
N ALA A 312 -20.67 -5.77 14.15
CA ALA A 312 -20.32 -4.90 13.03
C ALA A 312 -21.00 -5.33 11.74
N ALA A 313 -21.12 -6.65 11.49
CA ALA A 313 -21.86 -7.18 10.34
C ALA A 313 -23.33 -6.70 10.34
N ARG A 314 -24.04 -6.90 11.46
CA ARG A 314 -25.44 -6.45 11.61
C ARG A 314 -25.60 -4.93 11.49
N TYR A 315 -24.61 -4.17 11.95
CA TYR A 315 -24.65 -2.71 11.85
C TYR A 315 -24.43 -2.24 10.40
N ALA A 316 -23.53 -2.90 9.67
CA ALA A 316 -23.33 -2.67 8.24
C ALA A 316 -24.58 -3.04 7.43
N GLU A 317 -25.24 -4.16 7.74
CA GLU A 317 -26.53 -4.54 7.14
C GLU A 317 -27.60 -3.46 7.35
N ALA A 318 -27.70 -2.91 8.56
CA ALA A 318 -28.62 -1.82 8.87
C ALA A 318 -28.30 -0.50 8.12
N PHE A 319 -27.08 -0.35 7.61
CA PHE A 319 -26.60 0.82 6.89
C PHE A 319 -26.33 0.56 5.40
N GLN A 320 -26.77 -0.59 4.87
CA GLN A 320 -26.37 -1.10 3.55
C GLN A 320 -26.67 -0.14 2.39
N HIS A 321 -27.69 0.72 2.49
CA HIS A 321 -28.03 1.70 1.45
C HIS A 321 -26.90 2.68 1.12
N ASN A 322 -25.98 2.92 2.06
CA ASN A 322 -24.78 3.72 1.84
C ASN A 322 -23.51 2.90 1.63
N LEU A 323 -23.59 1.57 1.69
CA LEU A 323 -22.46 0.63 1.53
C LEU A 323 -22.49 -0.11 0.18
N VAL A 324 -23.38 0.31 -0.72
CA VAL A 324 -23.45 -0.10 -2.13
C VAL A 324 -23.49 1.14 -3.02
N PRO A 325 -23.07 1.08 -4.30
CA PRO A 325 -23.21 2.23 -5.21
C PRO A 325 -24.69 2.61 -5.41
N ASP A 326 -24.95 3.89 -5.69
CA ASP A 326 -26.30 4.30 -6.13
C ASP A 326 -26.60 3.71 -7.51
N ALA A 327 -27.89 3.43 -7.77
CA ALA A 327 -28.32 3.01 -9.10
C ALA A 327 -27.95 4.07 -10.14
N ASN A 328 -27.43 3.62 -11.28
CA ASN A 328 -27.02 4.49 -12.40
C ASN A 328 -25.88 5.48 -12.08
N CYS A 329 -25.03 5.20 -11.08
CA CYS A 329 -23.82 6.00 -10.88
C CYS A 329 -22.85 5.91 -12.07
N GLU A 330 -22.07 6.97 -12.26
CA GLU A 330 -21.16 7.11 -13.39
C GLU A 330 -19.70 6.80 -13.00
N TYR A 331 -19.05 6.00 -13.85
CA TYR A 331 -17.63 5.67 -13.78
C TYR A 331 -16.90 6.43 -14.89
N ASP A 332 -15.73 6.98 -14.58
CA ASP A 332 -14.87 7.68 -15.54
C ASP A 332 -14.29 6.73 -16.61
N GLN A 333 -14.18 5.45 -16.26
CA GLN A 333 -13.79 4.36 -17.16
C GLN A 333 -14.51 3.08 -16.74
N ARG A 334 -14.81 2.21 -17.69
CA ARG A 334 -15.40 0.89 -17.45
C ARG A 334 -14.55 -0.21 -18.06
N ILE A 335 -14.44 -1.33 -17.34
CA ILE A 335 -13.78 -2.57 -17.78
C ILE A 335 -14.71 -3.72 -17.46
N ASP A 336 -14.99 -4.57 -18.44
CA ASP A 336 -15.83 -5.76 -18.27
C ASP A 336 -14.95 -7.01 -18.20
N ILE A 337 -15.19 -7.88 -17.22
CA ILE A 337 -14.52 -9.18 -17.06
C ILE A 337 -15.58 -10.26 -16.88
N ASN A 338 -15.65 -11.17 -17.85
CA ASN A 338 -16.39 -12.41 -17.71
C ASN A 338 -15.53 -13.43 -16.92
N LEU A 339 -15.96 -13.75 -15.70
CA LEU A 339 -15.28 -14.69 -14.81
C LEU A 339 -15.36 -16.15 -15.30
N SER A 340 -16.36 -16.48 -16.10
CA SER A 340 -16.53 -17.84 -16.64
C SER A 340 -15.63 -18.13 -17.85
N GLU A 341 -15.09 -17.09 -18.48
CA GLU A 341 -14.10 -17.19 -19.56
C GLU A 341 -12.67 -16.90 -19.06
N LEU A 342 -12.52 -16.47 -17.81
CA LEU A 342 -11.23 -16.18 -17.22
C LEU A 342 -10.48 -17.48 -16.95
N GLU A 343 -9.31 -17.64 -17.56
CA GLU A 343 -8.34 -18.68 -17.22
C GLU A 343 -7.28 -18.14 -16.23
N PRO A 344 -6.44 -19.01 -15.62
CA PRO A 344 -5.36 -18.58 -14.74
C PRO A 344 -4.30 -17.72 -15.45
N TYR A 345 -3.65 -16.82 -14.71
CA TYR A 345 -2.63 -15.89 -15.21
C TYR A 345 -1.31 -15.99 -14.45
N VAL A 346 -0.23 -15.63 -15.16
CA VAL A 346 1.10 -15.41 -14.60
C VAL A 346 1.63 -14.08 -15.14
N ASN A 347 2.02 -13.17 -14.24
CA ASN A 347 2.57 -11.87 -14.63
C ASN A 347 4.08 -11.77 -14.32
N GLY A 348 4.86 -11.13 -15.19
CA GLY A 348 6.30 -10.92 -15.01
C GLY A 348 7.14 -11.11 -16.27
N PRO A 349 8.48 -10.99 -16.19
CA PRO A 349 9.28 -11.22 -14.97
C PRO A 349 9.76 -9.99 -14.19
N PHE A 350 9.58 -8.77 -14.70
CA PHE A 350 10.14 -7.54 -14.09
C PHE A 350 9.10 -6.43 -13.85
N THR A 351 7.83 -6.72 -14.14
CA THR A 351 6.73 -5.80 -13.96
C THR A 351 5.44 -6.58 -13.69
N PRO A 352 4.56 -6.09 -12.79
CA PRO A 352 3.35 -6.80 -12.40
C PRO A 352 2.25 -6.74 -13.48
N ASP A 353 2.42 -5.95 -14.53
CA ASP A 353 1.45 -5.78 -15.62
C ASP A 353 1.77 -6.55 -16.91
N LEU A 354 2.91 -7.24 -16.99
CA LEU A 354 3.22 -8.13 -18.11
C LEU A 354 2.42 -9.42 -17.95
N ALA A 355 1.14 -9.35 -18.29
CA ALA A 355 0.16 -10.39 -18.02
C ALA A 355 0.12 -11.47 -19.10
N THR A 356 0.33 -12.72 -18.71
CA THR A 356 0.31 -13.87 -19.62
C THR A 356 -0.71 -14.91 -19.14
N PRO A 357 -1.75 -15.24 -19.93
CA PRO A 357 -2.63 -16.35 -19.59
C PRO A 357 -1.82 -17.66 -19.56
N LEU A 358 -2.15 -18.55 -18.63
CA LEU A 358 -1.39 -19.78 -18.39
C LEU A 358 -1.28 -20.65 -19.65
N SER A 359 -2.33 -20.70 -20.48
CA SER A 359 -2.32 -21.41 -21.77
C SER A 359 -1.20 -20.98 -22.74
N LYS A 360 -0.66 -19.76 -22.59
CA LYS A 360 0.42 -19.21 -23.43
C LYS A 360 1.76 -19.11 -22.72
N PHE A 361 1.79 -19.30 -21.40
CA PHE A 361 2.96 -18.97 -20.59
C PHE A 361 4.20 -19.78 -20.97
N ALA A 362 4.07 -21.09 -21.19
CA ALA A 362 5.16 -21.96 -21.64
C ALA A 362 5.81 -21.48 -22.96
N SER A 363 5.00 -20.99 -23.90
CA SER A 363 5.50 -20.46 -25.17
C SER A 363 6.24 -19.14 -24.98
N GLU A 364 5.76 -18.26 -24.09
CA GLU A 364 6.43 -16.99 -23.79
C GLU A 364 7.74 -17.20 -23.01
N VAL A 365 7.80 -18.17 -22.09
CA VAL A 365 9.06 -18.57 -21.41
C VAL A 365 10.14 -18.91 -22.44
N LYS A 366 9.80 -19.79 -23.40
CA LYS A 366 10.72 -20.23 -24.47
C LYS A 366 11.10 -19.09 -25.41
N LYS A 367 10.11 -18.32 -25.88
CA LYS A 367 10.31 -17.21 -26.82
C LYS A 367 11.19 -16.11 -26.26
N ASN A 368 11.03 -15.77 -24.99
CA ASN A 368 11.81 -14.70 -24.34
C ASN A 368 13.10 -15.21 -23.69
N GLY A 369 13.39 -16.51 -23.76
CA GLY A 369 14.56 -17.13 -23.15
C GLY A 369 14.61 -16.93 -21.63
N TRP A 370 13.47 -16.93 -20.96
CA TRP A 370 13.41 -16.93 -19.49
C TRP A 370 13.84 -18.31 -18.96
N PRO A 371 14.51 -18.41 -17.79
CA PRO A 371 14.94 -19.71 -17.29
C PRO A 371 13.74 -20.62 -17.04
N GLU A 372 13.70 -21.78 -17.71
CA GLU A 372 12.59 -22.74 -17.57
C GLU A 372 12.59 -23.39 -16.18
N GLU A 373 13.77 -23.71 -15.65
CA GLU A 373 13.91 -24.29 -14.31
C GLU A 373 13.37 -23.35 -13.22
N LEU A 374 12.34 -23.81 -12.51
CA LEU A 374 11.83 -23.12 -11.35
C LEU A 374 12.71 -23.41 -10.13
N LYS A 375 13.42 -22.41 -9.63
CA LYS A 375 14.28 -22.58 -8.44
C LYS A 375 13.48 -22.60 -7.14
N VAL A 376 12.59 -21.63 -6.96
CA VAL A 376 11.81 -21.48 -5.73
C VAL A 376 10.39 -21.02 -6.03
N GLY A 377 9.41 -21.73 -5.47
CA GLY A 377 8.02 -21.28 -5.33
C GLY A 377 7.77 -20.68 -3.95
N LEU A 378 7.10 -19.54 -3.88
CA LEU A 378 6.79 -18.85 -2.62
C LEU A 378 5.31 -18.52 -2.53
N ILE A 379 4.58 -19.13 -1.59
CA ILE A 379 3.18 -18.78 -1.31
C ILE A 379 3.03 -18.00 -0.01
N GLY A 380 1.94 -17.24 0.11
CA GLY A 380 1.63 -16.44 1.27
C GLY A 380 1.83 -14.93 1.04
N SER A 381 2.41 -14.26 2.04
CA SER A 381 2.46 -12.79 2.16
C SER A 381 1.06 -12.16 2.27
N CYS A 382 0.95 -10.84 2.37
CA CYS A 382 -0.33 -10.16 2.56
C CYS A 382 -1.37 -10.40 1.44
N THR A 383 -0.95 -10.74 0.22
CA THR A 383 -1.86 -10.84 -0.93
C THR A 383 -2.64 -12.15 -0.99
N ASN A 384 -1.99 -13.28 -0.67
CA ASN A 384 -2.56 -14.63 -0.82
C ASN A 384 -2.10 -15.54 0.33
N SER A 385 -2.47 -15.20 1.56
CA SER A 385 -2.17 -15.98 2.77
C SER A 385 -3.37 -16.25 3.67
N SER A 386 -4.58 -16.14 3.13
CA SER A 386 -5.79 -16.46 3.87
C SER A 386 -5.91 -17.96 4.14
N TYR A 387 -6.84 -18.36 5.01
CA TYR A 387 -7.18 -19.77 5.22
C TYR A 387 -7.65 -20.43 3.91
N GLU A 388 -8.40 -19.71 3.07
CA GLU A 388 -8.82 -20.17 1.75
C GLU A 388 -7.62 -20.50 0.86
N ASP A 389 -6.69 -19.55 0.70
CA ASP A 389 -5.45 -19.74 -0.08
C ASP A 389 -4.68 -20.97 0.40
N MET A 390 -4.45 -21.07 1.72
CA MET A 390 -3.69 -22.17 2.31
C MET A 390 -4.39 -23.52 2.15
N SER A 391 -5.72 -23.56 2.26
CA SER A 391 -6.49 -24.80 2.10
C SER A 391 -6.45 -25.34 0.66
N ARG A 392 -6.48 -24.45 -0.34
CA ARG A 392 -6.37 -24.82 -1.76
C ARG A 392 -4.97 -25.34 -2.09
N SER A 393 -3.92 -24.64 -1.63
CA SER A 393 -2.54 -25.11 -1.74
C SER A 393 -2.33 -26.45 -1.04
N ALA A 394 -2.89 -26.65 0.16
CA ALA A 394 -2.78 -27.90 0.90
C ALA A 394 -3.45 -29.07 0.16
N HIS A 395 -4.56 -28.83 -0.55
CA HIS A 395 -5.20 -29.85 -1.39
C HIS A 395 -4.26 -30.34 -2.51
N ILE A 396 -3.60 -29.43 -3.23
CA ILE A 396 -2.64 -29.77 -4.28
C ILE A 396 -1.44 -30.52 -3.69
N ALA A 397 -0.90 -30.03 -2.57
CA ALA A 397 0.22 -30.67 -1.87
C ALA A 397 -0.13 -32.09 -1.41
N LYS A 398 -1.35 -32.30 -0.90
CA LYS A 398 -1.84 -33.62 -0.50
C LYS A 398 -1.96 -34.56 -1.69
N GLU A 399 -2.55 -34.11 -2.80
CA GLU A 399 -2.68 -34.92 -4.02
C GLU A 399 -1.30 -35.34 -4.56
N ALA A 400 -0.31 -34.45 -4.54
CA ALA A 400 1.07 -34.78 -4.89
C ALA A 400 1.67 -35.84 -3.94
N ALA A 401 1.44 -35.68 -2.64
CA ALA A 401 1.92 -36.62 -1.62
C ALA A 401 1.28 -38.02 -1.75
N GLU A 402 0.00 -38.10 -2.14
CA GLU A 402 -0.70 -39.36 -2.43
C GLU A 402 -0.06 -40.13 -3.60
N HIS A 403 0.58 -39.42 -4.53
CA HIS A 403 1.39 -39.98 -5.62
C HIS A 403 2.89 -40.09 -5.26
N GLY A 404 3.24 -39.94 -3.98
CA GLY A 404 4.60 -40.08 -3.48
C GLY A 404 5.57 -38.96 -3.87
N LEU A 405 5.06 -37.83 -4.36
CA LEU A 405 5.90 -36.69 -4.78
C LEU A 405 6.30 -35.78 -3.61
N LYS A 406 7.45 -35.13 -3.80
CA LYS A 406 7.93 -33.98 -3.01
C LYS A 406 8.17 -32.82 -3.96
N ALA A 407 8.21 -31.60 -3.44
CA ALA A 407 8.57 -30.43 -4.24
C ALA A 407 9.98 -30.62 -4.85
N LYS A 408 10.11 -30.38 -6.15
CA LYS A 408 11.40 -30.38 -6.85
C LYS A 408 12.11 -29.04 -6.73
N SER A 409 11.34 -27.95 -6.73
CA SER A 409 11.81 -26.60 -6.41
C SER A 409 11.84 -26.37 -4.90
N GLY A 410 12.61 -25.39 -4.44
CA GLY A 410 12.43 -24.86 -3.08
C GLY A 410 10.99 -24.36 -2.91
N PHE A 411 10.37 -24.61 -1.77
CA PHE A 411 9.00 -24.19 -1.52
C PHE A 411 8.85 -23.54 -0.15
N THR A 412 8.33 -22.32 -0.11
CA THR A 412 8.15 -21.57 1.14
C THR A 412 6.73 -21.09 1.30
N ILE A 413 6.24 -21.09 2.54
CA ILE A 413 4.87 -20.76 2.90
C ILE A 413 4.90 -19.69 3.98
N THR A 414 4.27 -18.54 3.73
CA THR A 414 4.21 -17.43 4.69
C THR A 414 2.75 -17.20 5.14
N PRO A 415 2.37 -17.64 6.35
CA PRO A 415 1.05 -17.29 6.91
C PRO A 415 0.93 -15.78 7.11
N GLY A 416 -0.26 -15.24 6.86
CA GLY A 416 -0.49 -13.80 6.97
C GLY A 416 -0.56 -13.30 8.41
N SER A 417 -0.94 -14.16 9.35
CA SER A 417 -1.05 -13.83 10.78
C SER A 417 -0.84 -15.05 11.65
N GLU A 418 -0.62 -14.81 12.95
CA GLU A 418 -0.59 -15.85 13.97
C GLU A 418 -1.92 -16.60 14.06
N GLN A 419 -3.04 -15.90 13.89
CA GLN A 419 -4.36 -16.52 13.82
C GLN A 419 -4.46 -17.50 12.63
N VAL A 420 -4.03 -17.10 11.43
CA VAL A 420 -4.00 -18.02 10.28
C VAL A 420 -3.05 -19.18 10.56
N ARG A 421 -1.81 -18.91 11.00
CA ARG A 421 -0.80 -19.94 11.27
C ARG A 421 -1.31 -20.98 12.27
N ALA A 422 -1.87 -20.55 13.40
CA ALA A 422 -2.43 -21.43 14.41
C ALA A 422 -3.59 -22.26 13.85
N THR A 423 -4.47 -21.63 13.08
CA THR A 423 -5.63 -22.30 12.47
C THR A 423 -5.20 -23.38 11.47
N ILE A 424 -4.27 -23.06 10.55
CA ILE A 424 -3.81 -24.01 9.53
C ILE A 424 -2.92 -25.12 10.13
N ALA A 425 -2.23 -24.85 11.25
CA ALA A 425 -1.51 -25.87 12.00
C ALA A 425 -2.48 -26.85 12.66
N ARG A 426 -3.51 -26.34 13.36
CA ARG A 426 -4.57 -27.15 13.98
C ARG A 426 -5.28 -28.04 12.95
N ASP A 427 -5.50 -27.53 11.75
CA ASP A 427 -6.20 -28.24 10.68
C ASP A 427 -5.28 -29.10 9.79
N GLY A 428 -3.98 -29.19 10.11
CA GLY A 428 -3.03 -30.15 9.52
C GLY A 428 -2.37 -29.70 8.21
N PHE A 429 -2.54 -28.45 7.80
CA PHE A 429 -1.95 -27.95 6.55
C PHE A 429 -0.45 -27.70 6.68
N VAL A 430 0.02 -27.28 7.86
CA VAL A 430 1.47 -27.13 8.14
C VAL A 430 2.19 -28.46 7.92
N ASP A 431 1.70 -29.54 8.53
CA ASP A 431 2.26 -30.88 8.37
C ASP A 431 2.21 -31.35 6.90
N THR A 432 1.15 -30.97 6.18
CA THR A 432 1.02 -31.27 4.73
C THR A 432 2.12 -30.58 3.93
N PHE A 433 2.38 -29.30 4.19
CA PHE A 433 3.41 -28.53 3.49
C PHE A 433 4.82 -28.97 3.85
N GLU A 434 5.13 -29.14 5.14
CA GLU A 434 6.43 -29.63 5.59
C GLU A 434 6.69 -31.05 5.10
N GLY A 435 5.64 -31.89 5.09
CA GLY A 435 5.67 -33.23 4.58
C GLY A 435 6.13 -33.31 3.13
N ILE A 436 5.80 -32.34 2.27
CA ILE A 436 6.24 -32.31 0.86
C ILE A 436 7.56 -31.56 0.62
N GLY A 437 8.24 -31.12 1.69
CA GLY A 437 9.51 -30.40 1.63
C GLY A 437 9.37 -28.87 1.64
N GLY A 438 8.19 -28.35 1.94
CA GLY A 438 7.95 -26.92 2.12
C GLY A 438 8.50 -26.41 3.46
N VAL A 439 8.84 -25.12 3.52
CA VAL A 439 9.28 -24.45 4.74
C VAL A 439 8.26 -23.38 5.13
N VAL A 440 7.64 -23.53 6.30
CA VAL A 440 6.77 -22.49 6.86
C VAL A 440 7.64 -21.39 7.49
N LEU A 441 7.53 -20.19 6.93
CA LEU A 441 8.23 -18.99 7.38
C LEU A 441 7.48 -18.31 8.53
N ALA A 442 8.10 -17.30 9.13
CA ALA A 442 7.45 -16.49 10.15
C ALA A 442 6.29 -15.70 9.55
N ASN A 443 5.30 -15.32 10.38
CA ASN A 443 4.16 -14.50 9.97
C ASN A 443 4.60 -13.05 9.72
N ALA A 444 5.30 -12.81 8.62
CA ALA A 444 6.01 -11.57 8.31
C ALA A 444 6.17 -11.39 6.80
N CYS A 445 6.51 -10.18 6.35
CA CYS A 445 6.67 -9.90 4.92
C CYS A 445 7.79 -10.73 4.25
N GLY A 446 8.91 -10.93 4.96
CA GLY A 446 10.01 -11.80 4.54
C GLY A 446 10.46 -11.58 3.08
N PRO A 447 10.49 -12.63 2.24
CA PRO A 447 10.94 -12.54 0.84
C PRO A 447 10.14 -11.56 -0.04
N CYS A 448 8.92 -11.16 0.34
CA CYS A 448 8.11 -10.21 -0.45
C CYS A 448 8.77 -8.82 -0.57
N ILE A 449 9.59 -8.46 0.42
CA ILE A 449 10.24 -7.14 0.51
C ILE A 449 11.77 -7.22 0.48
N GLY A 450 12.32 -8.40 0.17
CA GLY A 450 13.75 -8.65 0.10
C GLY A 450 14.39 -9.07 1.43
N GLN A 451 13.60 -9.34 2.46
CA GLN A 451 14.08 -9.87 3.74
C GLN A 451 14.23 -11.38 3.67
N TRP A 452 15.16 -11.81 2.80
CA TRP A 452 15.45 -13.21 2.55
C TRP A 452 16.96 -13.41 2.39
N ASP A 453 17.53 -14.25 3.24
CA ASP A 453 18.89 -14.76 3.08
C ASP A 453 18.85 -15.96 2.11
N ARG A 454 18.75 -15.64 0.81
CA ARG A 454 18.69 -16.61 -0.28
C ARG A 454 20.08 -17.18 -0.56
N ARG A 455 20.21 -18.51 -0.64
CA ARG A 455 21.51 -19.21 -0.78
C ARG A 455 21.59 -20.26 -1.89
N ASP A 456 20.48 -20.57 -2.56
CA ASP A 456 20.42 -21.58 -3.62
C ASP A 456 21.07 -21.13 -4.95
N VAL A 457 21.21 -19.82 -5.16
CA VAL A 457 21.80 -19.24 -6.37
C VAL A 457 22.82 -18.16 -6.04
N PRO A 458 24.01 -18.14 -6.69
CA PRO A 458 24.93 -17.02 -6.58
C PRO A 458 24.31 -15.72 -7.11
N LYS A 459 24.68 -14.58 -6.51
CA LYS A 459 24.22 -13.27 -6.98
C LYS A 459 24.73 -13.00 -8.41
N GLY A 460 23.84 -12.49 -9.27
CA GLY A 460 24.10 -12.29 -10.69
C GLY A 460 23.72 -13.48 -11.57
N THR A 461 23.42 -14.65 -11.00
CA THR A 461 22.98 -15.82 -11.77
C THR A 461 21.52 -15.65 -12.21
N LYS A 462 21.28 -15.81 -13.52
CA LYS A 462 19.94 -15.82 -14.11
C LYS A 462 19.18 -17.06 -13.62
N ASN A 463 18.02 -16.85 -13.02
CA ASN A 463 17.16 -17.91 -12.49
C ASN A 463 15.70 -17.46 -12.50
N SER A 464 14.78 -18.40 -12.28
CA SER A 464 13.35 -18.11 -12.16
C SER A 464 12.80 -18.45 -10.78
N ILE A 465 11.93 -17.57 -10.26
CA ILE A 465 11.08 -17.81 -9.10
C ILE A 465 9.63 -17.49 -9.46
N ILE A 466 8.68 -18.19 -8.84
CA ILE A 466 7.25 -17.87 -8.94
C ILE A 466 6.67 -17.67 -7.56
N THR A 467 5.88 -16.61 -7.38
CA THR A 467 5.37 -16.22 -6.06
C THR A 467 3.88 -15.93 -6.10
N SER A 468 3.19 -16.12 -4.98
CA SER A 468 1.81 -15.64 -4.83
C SER A 468 1.72 -14.20 -4.32
N TYR A 469 2.81 -13.44 -4.44
CA TYR A 469 2.89 -12.05 -4.00
C TYR A 469 2.27 -11.11 -5.04
N ASN A 470 2.61 -9.82 -4.99
CA ASN A 470 2.06 -8.79 -5.87
C ASN A 470 3.12 -8.12 -6.76
N ARG A 471 4.37 -8.03 -6.30
CA ARG A 471 5.42 -7.24 -6.95
C ARG A 471 6.64 -8.07 -7.29
N ASN A 472 7.13 -7.89 -8.52
CA ASN A 472 8.24 -8.61 -9.12
C ASN A 472 9.25 -7.68 -9.82
N PHE A 473 9.43 -6.45 -9.33
CA PHE A 473 10.47 -5.58 -9.85
C PHE A 473 11.86 -6.20 -9.68
N THR A 474 12.79 -5.82 -10.56
CA THR A 474 14.17 -6.28 -10.60
C THR A 474 14.82 -6.29 -9.21
N GLY A 475 15.30 -7.46 -8.77
CA GLY A 475 15.99 -7.64 -7.50
C GLY A 475 15.14 -7.43 -6.24
N ARG A 476 13.81 -7.33 -6.34
CA ARG A 476 12.94 -7.07 -5.19
C ARG A 476 13.01 -8.14 -4.11
N ASN A 477 13.00 -9.42 -4.50
CA ASN A 477 12.84 -10.53 -3.56
C ASN A 477 14.15 -11.00 -2.91
N ASP A 478 15.27 -10.88 -3.61
CA ASP A 478 16.57 -11.45 -3.21
C ASP A 478 17.77 -10.53 -3.50
N ALA A 479 17.53 -9.30 -3.96
CA ALA A 479 18.56 -8.35 -4.40
C ALA A 479 19.47 -8.86 -5.55
N ASN A 480 19.03 -9.87 -6.32
CA ASN A 480 19.69 -10.34 -7.53
C ASN A 480 18.97 -9.78 -8.77
N PRO A 481 19.57 -8.84 -9.52
CA PRO A 481 18.94 -8.27 -10.71
C PRO A 481 18.65 -9.29 -11.82
N ALA A 482 19.33 -10.44 -11.81
CA ALA A 482 19.16 -11.50 -12.81
C ALA A 482 18.01 -12.48 -12.47
N THR A 483 17.41 -12.40 -11.29
CA THR A 483 16.25 -13.21 -10.92
C THR A 483 15.01 -12.76 -11.68
N HIS A 484 14.42 -13.69 -12.44
CA HIS A 484 13.15 -13.49 -13.13
C HIS A 484 12.02 -13.90 -12.19
N ALA A 485 11.28 -12.92 -11.69
CA ALA A 485 10.23 -13.16 -10.71
C ALA A 485 8.84 -13.10 -11.37
N PHE A 486 8.08 -14.17 -11.22
CA PHE A 486 6.71 -14.26 -11.71
C PHE A 486 5.73 -14.21 -10.54
N VAL A 487 4.58 -13.56 -10.74
CA VAL A 487 3.49 -13.51 -9.76
C VAL A 487 2.26 -14.24 -10.30
N ALA A 488 1.70 -15.13 -9.49
CA ALA A 488 0.58 -16.00 -9.84
C ALA A 488 -0.33 -16.25 -8.62
N SER A 489 -1.34 -17.12 -8.76
CA SER A 489 -2.11 -17.64 -7.62
C SER A 489 -1.28 -18.63 -6.79
N PRO A 490 -1.55 -18.81 -5.49
CA PRO A 490 -0.87 -19.81 -4.67
C PRO A 490 -1.07 -21.23 -5.20
N ASP A 491 -2.19 -21.50 -5.87
CA ASP A 491 -2.49 -22.77 -6.54
C ASP A 491 -1.45 -23.10 -7.62
N LEU A 492 -1.21 -22.17 -8.54
CA LEU A 492 -0.24 -22.36 -9.62
C LEU A 492 1.18 -22.50 -9.09
N VAL A 493 1.56 -21.67 -8.12
CA VAL A 493 2.87 -21.77 -7.46
C VAL A 493 3.04 -23.16 -6.86
N THR A 494 2.03 -23.66 -6.13
CA THR A 494 2.08 -24.97 -5.47
C THR A 494 2.15 -26.13 -6.48
N ALA A 495 1.40 -26.05 -7.59
CA ALA A 495 1.46 -27.09 -8.62
C ALA A 495 2.82 -27.11 -9.34
N MET A 496 3.35 -25.94 -9.70
CA MET A 496 4.60 -25.82 -10.47
C MET A 496 5.84 -26.26 -9.69
N VAL A 497 5.87 -26.16 -8.35
CA VAL A 497 7.04 -26.63 -7.57
C VAL A 497 7.24 -28.15 -7.64
N PHE A 498 6.19 -28.93 -7.90
CA PHE A 498 6.30 -30.38 -8.11
C PHE A 498 6.84 -30.71 -9.51
N ALA A 499 6.56 -29.87 -10.50
CA ALA A 499 7.13 -29.99 -11.84
C ALA A 499 8.61 -29.55 -11.86
N GLY A 500 8.94 -28.49 -11.12
CA GLY A 500 10.27 -27.86 -11.14
C GLY A 500 10.52 -26.99 -12.37
N ASP A 501 9.46 -26.64 -13.11
CA ASP A 501 9.51 -26.10 -14.46
C ASP A 501 8.39 -25.08 -14.67
N LEU A 502 8.73 -23.88 -15.16
CA LEU A 502 7.77 -22.82 -15.48
C LEU A 502 6.88 -23.13 -16.69
N THR A 503 7.26 -24.09 -17.52
CA THR A 503 6.51 -24.50 -18.71
C THR A 503 5.42 -25.52 -18.42
N PHE A 504 5.32 -26.02 -17.18
CA PHE A 504 4.27 -26.92 -16.74
C PHE A 504 2.92 -26.22 -16.60
N ASN A 505 1.90 -26.77 -17.24
CA ASN A 505 0.53 -26.31 -17.10
C ASN A 505 -0.33 -27.36 -16.37
N PRO A 506 -0.70 -27.15 -15.09
CA PRO A 506 -1.51 -28.12 -14.33
C PRO A 506 -2.90 -28.36 -14.93
N MET A 507 -3.40 -27.47 -15.78
CA MET A 507 -4.70 -27.64 -16.44
C MET A 507 -4.66 -28.63 -17.60
N THR A 508 -3.49 -28.98 -18.15
CA THR A 508 -3.36 -29.85 -19.33
C THR A 508 -2.41 -31.00 -19.10
N ASP A 509 -1.32 -30.77 -18.38
CA ASP A 509 -0.17 -31.64 -18.35
C ASP A 509 -0.28 -32.68 -17.24
N SER A 510 0.52 -33.75 -17.33
CA SER A 510 0.62 -34.80 -16.32
C SER A 510 2.00 -34.80 -15.68
N LEU A 511 2.10 -35.36 -14.49
CA LEU A 511 3.34 -35.67 -13.79
C LEU A 511 3.43 -37.18 -13.55
N THR A 512 4.65 -37.71 -13.54
CA THR A 512 4.91 -39.08 -13.14
C THR A 512 5.02 -39.16 -11.62
N GLY A 513 4.16 -39.97 -10.99
CA GLY A 513 4.23 -40.31 -9.57
C GLY A 513 5.45 -41.17 -9.23
N ALA A 514 5.73 -41.34 -7.93
CA ALA A 514 6.82 -42.19 -7.45
C ALA A 514 6.63 -43.68 -7.80
N ASP A 515 5.41 -44.09 -8.11
CA ASP A 515 5.06 -45.43 -8.60
C ASP A 515 5.23 -45.60 -10.12
N GLY A 516 5.71 -44.56 -10.82
CA GLY A 516 5.91 -44.55 -12.27
C GLY A 516 4.65 -44.31 -13.09
N LYS A 517 3.49 -44.06 -12.46
CA LYS A 517 2.25 -43.76 -13.19
C LYS A 517 2.09 -42.27 -13.43
N GLU A 518 1.57 -41.94 -14.61
CA GLU A 518 1.15 -40.58 -14.91
C GLU A 518 -0.13 -40.24 -14.14
N PHE A 519 -0.16 -39.05 -13.56
CA PHE A 519 -1.37 -38.44 -13.02
C PHE A 519 -1.41 -36.95 -13.39
N LYS A 520 -2.62 -36.40 -13.38
CA LYS A 520 -2.85 -34.98 -13.58
C LYS A 520 -3.55 -34.44 -12.35
N PHE A 521 -3.11 -33.28 -11.87
CA PHE A 521 -3.74 -32.64 -10.73
C PHE A 521 -5.23 -32.38 -11.00
N SER A 522 -6.06 -32.73 -10.02
CA SER A 522 -7.44 -32.34 -9.98
C SER A 522 -7.60 -30.82 -9.75
N GLU A 523 -8.77 -30.27 -10.08
CA GLU A 523 -9.06 -28.88 -9.77
C GLU A 523 -8.91 -28.61 -8.26
N PRO A 524 -8.21 -27.53 -7.84
CA PRO A 524 -7.95 -27.31 -6.42
C PRO A 524 -9.25 -27.04 -5.65
N LYS A 525 -9.41 -27.75 -4.54
CA LYS A 525 -10.54 -27.59 -3.62
C LYS A 525 -10.04 -26.95 -2.33
N GLY A 526 -10.77 -25.96 -1.84
CA GLY A 526 -10.47 -25.26 -0.60
C GLY A 526 -11.72 -24.87 0.14
N LEU A 527 -11.53 -24.37 1.35
CA LEU A 527 -12.58 -23.90 2.24
C LEU A 527 -12.39 -22.39 2.45
N GLU A 528 -13.43 -21.61 2.16
CA GLU A 528 -13.39 -20.15 2.29
C GLU A 528 -13.04 -19.70 3.73
N LEU A 529 -13.63 -20.39 4.72
CA LEU A 529 -13.45 -20.12 6.14
C LEU A 529 -13.18 -21.43 6.90
N PRO A 530 -12.49 -21.38 8.04
CA PRO A 530 -12.25 -22.57 8.86
C PRO A 530 -13.57 -23.08 9.45
N PRO A 531 -13.96 -24.34 9.21
CA PRO A 531 -15.25 -24.87 9.66
C PRO A 531 -15.35 -24.99 11.18
N LYS A 532 -14.21 -25.03 11.89
CA LYS A 532 -14.12 -25.03 13.36
C LYS A 532 -13.91 -23.63 13.94
N GLY A 533 -14.01 -22.58 13.12
CA GLY A 533 -13.61 -21.22 13.49
C GLY A 533 -12.10 -21.02 13.52
N TYR A 534 -11.68 -19.77 13.64
CA TYR A 534 -10.28 -19.40 13.75
C TYR A 534 -9.70 -19.73 15.13
N ASP A 535 -8.49 -20.27 15.16
CA ASP A 535 -7.66 -20.32 16.36
C ASP A 535 -6.95 -18.98 16.51
N ALA A 536 -7.06 -18.32 17.66
CA ALA A 536 -6.43 -17.03 17.89
C ALA A 536 -4.89 -17.12 17.99
N GLY A 537 -4.35 -18.30 18.27
CA GLY A 537 -2.92 -18.51 18.50
C GLY A 537 -2.40 -17.76 19.73
N GLU A 538 -1.15 -17.32 19.67
CA GLU A 538 -0.53 -16.54 20.75
C GLU A 538 -1.07 -15.11 20.81
N ASN A 539 -1.28 -14.59 22.03
CA ASN A 539 -1.64 -13.18 22.21
C ASN A 539 -0.43 -12.28 21.94
N THR A 540 -0.38 -11.75 20.73
CA THR A 540 0.71 -10.90 20.23
C THR A 540 0.40 -9.40 20.28
N PHE A 541 -0.79 -9.00 20.75
CA PHE A 541 -1.17 -7.60 20.87
C PHE A 541 -0.81 -7.02 22.24
N GLN A 542 -0.21 -5.84 22.24
CA GLN A 542 0.03 -5.00 23.40
C GLN A 542 -0.88 -3.77 23.30
N ALA A 543 -1.89 -3.71 24.17
CA ALA A 543 -2.71 -2.53 24.34
C ALA A 543 -1.89 -1.39 24.96
N PRO A 544 -2.10 -0.12 24.54
CA PRO A 544 -1.52 1.00 25.25
C PRO A 544 -2.10 1.08 26.67
N PRO A 545 -1.31 1.51 27.68
CA PRO A 545 -1.84 1.77 29.01
C PRO A 545 -2.88 2.90 28.96
N ALA A 546 -3.79 2.92 29.94
CA ALA A 546 -4.79 3.99 30.05
C ALA A 546 -4.15 5.38 30.27
N ASP A 547 -2.97 5.41 30.88
CA ASP A 547 -2.14 6.61 31.05
C ASP A 547 -0.71 6.33 30.56
N GLY A 548 -0.33 6.97 29.46
CA GLY A 548 1.01 6.87 28.84
C GLY A 548 1.98 7.96 29.30
N THR A 549 1.58 8.90 30.16
CA THR A 549 2.37 10.10 30.48
C THR A 549 3.71 9.80 31.14
N THR A 550 3.77 8.76 31.98
CA THR A 550 4.99 8.31 32.68
C THR A 550 5.90 7.43 31.83
N VAL A 551 5.44 6.98 30.65
CA VAL A 551 6.23 6.13 29.75
C VAL A 551 7.36 6.94 29.11
N GLN A 552 8.58 6.42 29.23
CA GLN A 552 9.76 6.95 28.56
C GLN A 552 9.97 6.21 27.25
N VAL A 553 10.13 6.95 26.15
CA VAL A 553 10.40 6.34 24.84
C VAL A 553 11.86 5.93 24.79
N ALA A 554 12.12 4.68 24.41
CA ALA A 554 13.47 4.15 24.28
C ALA A 554 14.14 4.66 22.99
N VAL A 555 14.98 5.69 23.09
CA VAL A 555 15.89 6.13 22.02
C VAL A 555 17.26 6.40 22.63
N ASP A 556 18.28 5.64 22.24
CA ASP A 556 19.66 5.90 22.64
C ASP A 556 20.25 7.03 21.76
N PRO A 557 20.74 8.15 22.32
CA PRO A 557 21.39 9.20 21.55
C PRO A 557 22.63 8.77 20.74
N LYS A 558 23.21 7.59 21.04
CA LYS A 558 24.35 7.01 20.33
C LYS A 558 23.95 5.87 19.38
N SER A 559 22.65 5.67 19.17
CA SER A 559 22.12 4.63 18.30
C SER A 559 22.53 4.85 16.84
N ASP A 560 22.91 3.77 16.16
CA ASP A 560 23.05 3.74 14.70
C ASP A 560 21.74 3.32 14.00
N ARG A 561 20.69 2.98 14.76
CA ARG A 561 19.39 2.47 14.28
C ARG A 561 18.28 3.52 14.32
N LEU A 562 18.32 4.40 15.32
CA LEU A 562 17.31 5.42 15.61
C LEU A 562 17.98 6.78 15.80
N GLN A 563 17.45 7.81 15.16
CA GLN A 563 17.95 9.19 15.26
C GLN A 563 16.77 10.13 15.46
N LEU A 564 16.79 10.92 16.53
CA LEU A 564 15.82 12.00 16.69
C LEU A 564 15.96 13.00 15.53
N LEU A 565 14.83 13.45 14.99
CA LEU A 565 14.82 14.34 13.84
C LEU A 565 15.18 15.77 14.24
N THR A 566 16.01 16.41 13.40
CA THR A 566 16.23 17.85 13.45
C THR A 566 15.32 18.52 12.43
N PRO A 567 14.57 19.58 12.80
CA PRO A 567 13.74 20.32 11.87
C PRO A 567 14.52 20.81 10.65
N PHE A 568 13.96 20.64 9.45
CA PHE A 568 14.59 21.15 8.24
C PHE A 568 14.57 22.68 8.21
N LYS A 569 15.58 23.30 7.57
CA LYS A 569 15.61 24.76 7.39
C LYS A 569 14.42 25.23 6.56
N ALA A 570 13.77 26.32 7.00
CA ALA A 570 12.75 27.03 6.24
C ALA A 570 13.28 27.58 4.92
N TRP A 571 12.38 27.90 4.00
CA TRP A 571 12.74 28.60 2.77
C TRP A 571 13.27 30.01 3.11
N ASP A 572 14.30 30.44 2.39
CA ASP A 572 15.00 31.71 2.61
C ASP A 572 14.34 32.90 1.89
N GLY A 573 13.23 32.67 1.21
CA GLY A 573 12.50 33.69 0.46
C GLY A 573 13.15 34.05 -0.88
N LYS A 574 14.01 33.18 -1.44
CA LYS A 574 14.71 33.43 -2.69
C LYS A 574 14.46 32.35 -3.73
N ASP A 575 14.66 32.73 -4.99
CA ASP A 575 14.77 31.78 -6.10
C ASP A 575 15.98 30.86 -5.92
N ILE A 576 15.92 29.67 -6.50
CA ILE A 576 17.05 28.73 -6.48
C ILE A 576 17.88 29.00 -7.73
N ILE A 577 19.13 29.41 -7.56
CA ILE A 577 20.00 29.84 -8.67
C ILE A 577 21.16 28.87 -8.85
N ASP A 578 21.48 28.54 -10.11
CA ASP A 578 22.64 27.76 -10.52
C ASP A 578 22.78 26.41 -9.79
N ALA A 579 21.67 25.74 -9.50
CA ALA A 579 21.67 24.44 -8.82
C ALA A 579 22.17 23.33 -9.77
N PRO A 580 23.22 22.57 -9.41
CA PRO A 580 23.65 21.43 -10.21
C PRO A 580 22.55 20.39 -10.35
N VAL A 581 22.45 19.78 -11.53
CA VAL A 581 21.71 18.54 -11.71
C VAL A 581 22.52 17.41 -11.07
N LEU A 582 22.08 16.90 -9.91
CA LEU A 582 22.80 15.83 -9.21
C LEU A 582 22.76 14.52 -10.01
N VAL A 583 21.59 14.20 -10.56
CA VAL A 583 21.39 13.06 -11.46
C VAL A 583 20.23 13.35 -12.41
N LYS A 584 20.42 12.98 -13.69
CA LYS A 584 19.34 12.83 -14.67
C LYS A 584 18.99 11.35 -14.77
N ALA A 585 17.89 10.93 -14.15
CA ALA A 585 17.46 9.55 -14.10
C ALA A 585 16.84 9.12 -15.43
N LEU A 586 17.42 8.09 -16.06
CA LEU A 586 16.96 7.51 -17.32
C LEU A 586 15.88 6.45 -17.08
N GLY A 587 14.71 6.61 -17.71
CA GLY A 587 13.64 5.63 -17.69
C GLY A 587 13.04 5.41 -16.28
N LYS A 588 12.70 4.16 -15.98
CA LYS A 588 11.96 3.79 -14.76
C LYS A 588 12.79 4.06 -13.50
N CYS A 589 12.30 4.95 -12.63
CA CYS A 589 12.92 5.24 -11.32
C CYS A 589 11.89 5.06 -10.19
N THR A 590 11.79 3.84 -9.66
CA THR A 590 10.93 3.49 -8.51
C THR A 590 11.49 3.97 -7.17
N THR A 591 10.69 3.95 -6.10
CA THR A 591 11.20 4.24 -4.74
C THR A 591 12.26 3.26 -4.25
N ASP A 592 12.39 2.07 -4.83
CA ASP A 592 13.52 1.15 -4.55
C ASP A 592 14.83 1.60 -5.22
N HIS A 593 14.78 2.36 -6.33
CA HIS A 593 15.95 3.00 -6.93
C HIS A 593 16.39 4.25 -6.15
N ILE A 594 15.42 4.96 -5.56
CA ILE A 594 15.65 6.17 -4.76
C ILE A 594 16.12 5.82 -3.33
N SER A 595 15.46 4.89 -2.64
CA SER A 595 15.77 4.49 -1.27
C SER A 595 15.56 2.99 -1.11
N ALA A 596 16.62 2.21 -1.31
CA ALA A 596 16.53 0.75 -1.40
C ALA A 596 15.98 0.08 -0.11
N GLY A 597 15.39 -1.11 -0.27
CA GLY A 597 14.95 -1.98 0.83
C GLY A 597 16.08 -2.88 1.36
N GLY A 598 15.75 -4.15 1.66
CA GLY A 598 16.72 -5.18 2.04
C GLY A 598 17.64 -4.77 3.20
N PRO A 599 18.97 -4.70 3.02
CA PRO A 599 19.92 -4.40 4.09
C PRO A 599 19.77 -3.00 4.68
N TRP A 600 19.10 -2.08 3.99
CA TRP A 600 18.88 -0.70 4.44
C TRP A 600 17.71 -0.56 5.42
N LEU A 601 16.84 -1.58 5.54
CA LEU A 601 15.71 -1.53 6.47
C LEU A 601 16.15 -1.37 7.93
N LYS A 602 17.38 -1.81 8.27
CA LYS A 602 17.95 -1.59 9.59
C LYS A 602 18.10 -0.11 9.96
N PHE A 603 18.22 0.80 8.99
CA PHE A 603 18.42 2.23 9.23
C PHE A 603 17.15 3.08 9.04
N ARG A 604 15.96 2.47 8.95
CA ARG A 604 14.71 3.22 8.71
C ARG A 604 14.36 4.25 9.80
N GLY A 605 14.88 4.09 11.01
CA GLY A 605 14.75 5.07 12.09
C GLY A 605 15.89 6.10 12.16
N HIS A 606 16.91 6.00 11.30
CA HIS A 606 18.11 6.84 11.34
C HIS A 606 18.35 7.53 9.99
N LEU A 607 17.90 8.78 9.87
CA LEU A 607 17.85 9.50 8.59
C LEU A 607 19.24 9.66 7.94
N GLU A 608 20.28 9.96 8.72
CA GLU A 608 21.63 10.13 8.17
C GLU A 608 22.22 8.83 7.60
N ASN A 609 22.10 7.71 8.33
CA ASN A 609 22.60 6.40 7.90
C ASN A 609 21.82 5.87 6.67
N ILE A 610 20.50 6.03 6.63
CA ILE A 610 19.73 5.56 5.47
C ILE A 610 19.98 6.44 4.22
N SER A 611 20.27 7.73 4.39
CA SER A 611 20.61 8.63 3.27
C SER A 611 21.85 8.20 2.47
N GLN A 612 22.66 7.27 3.00
CA GLN A 612 23.77 6.65 2.26
C GLN A 612 23.31 5.74 1.11
N ASN A 613 22.00 5.52 0.93
CA ASN A 613 21.44 4.80 -0.20
C ASN A 613 20.65 5.68 -1.19
N CYS A 614 20.61 6.99 -0.95
CA CYS A 614 19.84 7.91 -1.77
C CYS A 614 20.27 7.82 -3.24
N LEU A 615 19.33 7.41 -4.10
CA LEU A 615 19.43 7.32 -5.56
C LEU A 615 20.53 6.40 -6.09
N ILE A 616 21.06 5.47 -5.27
CA ILE A 616 22.12 4.54 -5.73
C ILE A 616 21.64 3.59 -6.84
N GLY A 617 20.34 3.35 -6.95
CA GLY A 617 19.76 2.51 -7.99
C GLY A 617 19.37 3.26 -9.26
N ALA A 618 19.31 4.59 -9.22
CA ALA A 618 18.90 5.37 -10.38
C ALA A 618 19.95 5.28 -11.49
N ILE A 619 19.52 4.99 -12.72
CA ILE A 619 20.40 4.95 -13.90
C ILE A 619 20.64 6.38 -14.35
N ASN A 620 21.90 6.81 -14.37
CA ASN A 620 22.26 8.14 -14.85
C ASN A 620 22.25 8.18 -16.38
N ALA A 621 21.48 9.09 -16.98
CA ALA A 621 21.34 9.25 -18.43
C ALA A 621 22.65 9.61 -19.14
N ASP A 622 23.61 10.23 -18.44
CA ASP A 622 24.85 10.70 -19.06
C ASP A 622 25.87 9.58 -19.33
N ASN A 623 25.83 8.49 -18.55
CA ASN A 623 26.79 7.38 -18.64
C ASN A 623 26.15 5.99 -18.61
N ASN A 624 24.83 5.91 -18.44
CA ASN A 624 24.06 4.67 -18.31
C ASN A 624 24.52 3.76 -17.16
N GLU A 625 25.10 4.34 -16.11
CA GLU A 625 25.57 3.65 -14.91
C GLU A 625 24.71 4.04 -13.69
N ALA A 626 24.52 3.10 -12.77
CA ALA A 626 23.92 3.36 -11.46
C ALA A 626 24.97 3.92 -10.50
N ASN A 627 24.57 4.81 -9.59
CA ASN A 627 25.41 5.37 -8.53
C ASN A 627 26.74 6.01 -9.00
N LYS A 628 26.74 6.67 -10.15
CA LYS A 628 27.93 7.34 -10.69
C LYS A 628 27.56 8.67 -11.35
N VAL A 629 27.85 9.76 -10.65
CA VAL A 629 27.50 11.13 -11.05
C VAL A 629 28.69 12.06 -10.97
N LEU A 630 28.70 13.10 -11.79
CA LEU A 630 29.75 14.10 -11.81
C LEU A 630 29.56 15.11 -10.68
N ASN A 631 30.56 15.25 -9.81
CA ASN A 631 30.64 16.40 -8.94
C ASN A 631 31.11 17.60 -9.77
N GLN A 632 30.17 18.47 -10.17
CA GLN A 632 30.45 19.66 -10.98
C GLN A 632 31.40 20.70 -10.32
N VAL A 633 31.70 20.58 -9.02
CA VAL A 633 32.65 21.47 -8.33
C VAL A 633 34.07 20.93 -8.40
N THR A 634 34.25 19.63 -8.14
CA THR A 634 35.59 18.99 -8.15
C THR A 634 35.99 18.47 -9.54
N GLY A 635 35.03 18.24 -10.42
CA GLY A 635 35.24 17.61 -11.72
C GLY A 635 35.37 16.08 -11.67
N GLU A 636 35.20 15.47 -10.49
CA GLU A 636 35.36 14.02 -10.30
C GLU A 636 34.02 13.28 -10.27
N PHE A 637 34.01 12.03 -10.73
CA PHE A 637 32.85 11.15 -10.58
C PHE A 637 32.80 10.54 -9.18
N GLY A 638 31.61 10.45 -8.59
CA GLY A 638 31.37 9.81 -7.30
C GLY A 638 30.00 9.17 -7.20
N GLY A 639 29.74 8.51 -6.06
CA GLY A 639 28.41 8.01 -5.74
C GLY A 639 27.42 9.13 -5.43
N VAL A 640 26.15 8.90 -5.73
CA VAL A 640 25.10 9.93 -5.58
C VAL A 640 25.00 10.45 -4.14
N PRO A 641 25.01 9.60 -3.08
CA PRO A 641 25.00 10.08 -1.71
C PRO A 641 26.22 10.92 -1.34
N GLN A 642 27.41 10.56 -1.84
CA GLN A 642 28.66 11.26 -1.53
C GLN A 642 28.70 12.65 -2.18
N VAL A 643 28.30 12.74 -3.44
CA VAL A 643 28.23 14.03 -4.15
C VAL A 643 27.12 14.91 -3.56
N GLY A 644 25.96 14.33 -3.22
CA GLY A 644 24.88 15.05 -2.54
C GLY A 644 25.30 15.59 -1.17
N ALA A 645 25.96 14.77 -0.34
CA ALA A 645 26.50 15.21 0.94
C ALA A 645 27.55 16.32 0.79
N TYR A 646 28.44 16.21 -0.19
CA TYR A 646 29.40 17.27 -0.51
C TYR A 646 28.70 18.59 -0.82
N TYR A 647 27.66 18.59 -1.67
CA TYR A 647 26.90 19.80 -1.97
C TYR A 647 26.18 20.37 -0.75
N ARG A 648 25.53 19.53 0.07
CA ARG A 648 24.91 19.95 1.33
C ARG A 648 25.89 20.68 2.24
N ASP A 649 27.06 20.09 2.46
CA ASP A 649 28.05 20.59 3.41
C ASP A 649 28.69 21.91 2.94
N GLN A 650 28.70 22.16 1.62
CA GLN A 650 29.09 23.43 1.01
C GLN A 650 27.92 24.43 0.87
N GLY A 651 26.70 24.06 1.27
CA GLY A 651 25.52 24.90 1.12
C GLY A 651 25.03 25.06 -0.33
N ILE A 652 25.43 24.16 -1.23
CA ILE A 652 25.06 24.17 -2.65
C ILE A 652 23.72 23.43 -2.81
N PRO A 653 22.64 24.10 -3.26
CA PRO A 653 21.39 23.43 -3.59
C PRO A 653 21.56 22.61 -4.87
N TRP A 654 20.88 21.47 -4.98
CA TRP A 654 20.86 20.67 -6.20
C TRP A 654 19.45 20.19 -6.54
N VAL A 655 19.31 19.70 -7.77
CA VAL A 655 18.04 19.17 -8.31
C VAL A 655 18.23 17.78 -8.93
N VAL A 656 17.14 17.03 -9.01
CA VAL A 656 17.06 15.79 -9.80
C VAL A 656 16.21 16.04 -11.02
N VAL A 657 16.60 15.47 -12.16
CA VAL A 657 15.76 15.38 -13.35
C VAL A 657 15.37 13.92 -13.56
N GLY A 658 14.11 13.63 -13.82
CA GLY A 658 13.63 12.26 -14.02
C GLY A 658 12.62 12.12 -15.14
N ASP A 659 12.34 10.88 -15.49
CA ASP A 659 11.48 10.51 -16.61
C ASP A 659 9.99 10.41 -16.18
N GLU A 660 9.26 9.42 -16.68
CA GLU A 660 7.86 9.17 -16.34
C GLU A 660 7.66 8.33 -15.06
N ASN A 661 6.53 8.56 -14.39
CA ASN A 661 6.08 7.85 -13.17
C ASN A 661 7.17 7.75 -12.09
N TYR A 662 7.92 8.84 -11.91
CA TYR A 662 9.02 8.92 -10.97
C TYR A 662 8.54 8.68 -9.53
N GLY A 663 9.25 7.81 -8.80
CA GLY A 663 8.85 7.39 -7.45
C GLY A 663 7.74 6.34 -7.44
N GLU A 664 7.56 5.57 -8.51
CA GLU A 664 6.65 4.42 -8.55
C GLU A 664 6.94 3.42 -7.41
N GLY A 665 5.89 2.81 -6.86
CA GLY A 665 6.00 1.65 -5.98
C GLY A 665 5.71 1.94 -4.52
N SER A 666 6.66 1.60 -3.64
CA SER A 666 6.47 1.59 -2.17
C SER A 666 6.24 3.00 -1.61
N SER A 667 5.42 3.11 -0.56
CA SER A 667 5.03 4.37 0.08
C SER A 667 6.11 5.07 0.91
N ARG A 668 7.32 4.48 1.01
CA ARG A 668 8.42 4.93 1.88
C ARG A 668 8.71 6.42 1.73
N GLU A 669 8.53 7.18 2.80
CA GLU A 669 8.79 8.63 2.82
C GLU A 669 10.27 8.97 2.82
N HIS A 670 11.14 8.00 3.15
CA HIS A 670 12.60 8.17 3.07
C HIS A 670 13.07 8.58 1.68
N ALA A 671 12.38 8.13 0.62
CA ALA A 671 12.66 8.57 -0.75
C ALA A 671 12.50 10.09 -0.96
N ALA A 672 11.81 10.80 -0.05
CA ALA A 672 11.75 12.27 -0.02
C ALA A 672 12.63 12.88 1.09
N LEU A 673 12.71 12.23 2.26
CA LEU A 673 13.54 12.71 3.37
C LEU A 673 15.04 12.69 3.03
N GLU A 674 15.52 11.65 2.35
CA GLU A 674 16.94 11.49 2.05
C GLU A 674 17.45 12.55 1.05
N PRO A 675 16.79 12.79 -0.12
CA PRO A 675 17.14 13.92 -0.98
C PRO A 675 17.13 15.26 -0.22
N ARG A 676 16.11 15.47 0.63
CA ARG A 676 15.97 16.70 1.42
C ARG A 676 17.09 16.86 2.44
N PHE A 677 17.48 15.78 3.11
CA PHE A 677 18.57 15.72 4.08
C PHE A 677 19.91 16.00 3.41
N LEU A 678 20.13 15.46 2.21
CA LEU A 678 21.33 15.68 1.39
C LEU A 678 21.33 17.03 0.66
N GLY A 679 20.43 17.96 0.97
CA GLY A 679 20.47 19.34 0.43
C GLY A 679 19.70 19.56 -0.87
N GLY A 680 18.99 18.55 -1.38
CA GLY A 680 18.16 18.64 -2.57
C GLY A 680 17.00 19.61 -2.39
N ARG A 681 16.64 20.30 -3.48
CA ARG A 681 15.57 21.32 -3.47
C ARG A 681 14.41 21.01 -4.38
N ALA A 682 14.65 20.40 -5.53
CA ALA A 682 13.61 20.10 -6.49
C ALA A 682 13.85 18.76 -7.19
N VAL A 683 12.74 18.18 -7.64
CA VAL A 683 12.71 17.02 -8.53
C VAL A 683 11.86 17.43 -9.74
N ILE A 684 12.42 17.42 -10.94
CA ILE A 684 11.78 17.87 -12.18
C ILE A 684 11.59 16.68 -13.10
N VAL A 685 10.35 16.32 -13.42
CA VAL A 685 10.05 15.04 -14.10
C VAL A 685 8.97 15.18 -15.16
N ARG A 686 8.86 14.17 -16.04
CA ARG A 686 7.73 14.09 -16.99
C ARG A 686 6.43 13.75 -16.25
N SER A 687 6.51 12.85 -15.26
CA SER A 687 5.38 12.56 -14.35
C SER A 687 5.81 11.91 -13.03
N PHE A 688 4.98 12.06 -11.98
CA PHE A 688 5.19 11.45 -10.66
C PHE A 688 4.18 10.34 -10.34
N ALA A 689 4.59 9.40 -9.47
CA ALA A 689 3.67 8.59 -8.69
C ALA A 689 3.08 9.41 -7.50
N ARG A 690 1.78 9.23 -7.22
CA ARG A 690 1.00 10.04 -6.26
C ARG A 690 1.62 10.18 -4.86
N ILE A 691 1.98 9.05 -4.24
CA ILE A 691 2.49 9.05 -2.85
C ILE A 691 3.83 9.77 -2.78
N HIS A 692 4.69 9.55 -3.76
CA HIS A 692 6.02 10.15 -3.78
C HIS A 692 5.95 11.68 -3.97
N GLU A 693 5.09 12.16 -4.88
CA GLU A 693 4.85 13.60 -5.04
C GLU A 693 4.40 14.25 -3.72
N THR A 694 3.47 13.61 -3.01
CA THR A 694 2.99 14.10 -1.71
C THR A 694 4.11 14.12 -0.66
N ASN A 695 4.91 13.06 -0.59
CA ASN A 695 6.06 12.99 0.32
C ASN A 695 7.08 14.10 0.05
N LEU A 696 7.39 14.40 -1.22
CA LEU A 696 8.29 15.51 -1.58
C LEU A 696 7.76 16.86 -1.06
N LYS A 697 6.47 17.15 -1.26
CA LYS A 697 5.83 18.36 -0.74
C LYS A 697 5.89 18.43 0.79
N LYS A 698 5.60 17.31 1.47
CA LYS A 698 5.64 17.20 2.94
C LYS A 698 7.02 17.52 3.50
N GLN A 699 8.10 17.15 2.79
CA GLN A 699 9.48 17.44 3.19
C GLN A 699 10.00 18.80 2.69
N GLY A 700 9.12 19.64 2.13
CA GLY A 700 9.46 20.99 1.66
C GLY A 700 10.35 21.00 0.42
N MET A 701 10.32 19.95 -0.40
CA MET A 701 10.91 19.92 -1.73
C MET A 701 9.89 20.39 -2.78
N LEU A 702 10.39 20.77 -3.96
CA LEU A 702 9.59 21.16 -5.12
C LEU A 702 9.48 19.99 -6.12
N PRO A 703 8.41 19.17 -6.10
CA PRO A 703 8.06 18.30 -7.22
C PRO A 703 7.49 19.14 -8.36
N LEU A 704 8.20 19.16 -9.48
CA LEU A 704 7.89 19.98 -10.65
C LEU A 704 7.72 19.07 -11.89
N TRP A 705 6.75 19.41 -12.72
CA TRP A 705 6.41 18.68 -13.93
C TRP A 705 6.90 19.47 -15.13
N PHE A 706 7.58 18.85 -16.09
CA PHE A 706 7.81 19.49 -17.38
C PHE A 706 6.46 19.82 -18.02
N LYS A 707 6.22 21.10 -18.37
CA LYS A 707 4.99 21.47 -19.06
C LYS A 707 4.93 20.87 -20.46
N ASN A 708 6.08 20.82 -21.13
CA ASN A 708 6.31 20.02 -22.31
C ASN A 708 7.27 18.87 -21.96
N PRO A 709 6.80 17.61 -21.91
CA PRO A 709 7.66 16.48 -21.53
C PRO A 709 8.95 16.38 -22.34
N ALA A 710 8.96 16.80 -23.61
CA ALA A 710 10.16 16.77 -24.47
C ALA A 710 11.30 17.67 -23.96
N ASP A 711 11.02 18.64 -23.07
CA ASP A 711 12.05 19.50 -22.47
C ASP A 711 13.02 18.72 -21.57
N TYR A 712 12.65 17.51 -21.13
CA TYR A 712 13.59 16.58 -20.49
C TYR A 712 14.84 16.33 -21.34
N ASP A 713 14.72 16.32 -22.67
CA ASP A 713 15.83 16.07 -23.58
C ASP A 713 16.77 17.27 -23.73
N LEU A 714 16.34 18.46 -23.27
CA LEU A 714 17.17 19.66 -23.22
C LEU A 714 18.19 19.62 -22.08
N VAL A 715 17.95 18.84 -21.02
CA VAL A 715 18.77 18.87 -19.80
C VAL A 715 19.85 17.78 -19.81
N SER A 716 21.06 18.09 -19.33
CA SER A 716 22.15 17.14 -19.07
C SER A 716 22.51 17.14 -17.58
N GLY A 717 23.11 16.07 -17.04
CA GLY A 717 23.61 16.06 -15.66
C GLY A 717 24.82 16.98 -15.43
N SER A 718 25.43 17.50 -16.50
CA SER A 718 26.47 18.55 -16.43
C SER A 718 25.92 19.99 -16.40
N ASP A 719 24.60 20.17 -16.46
CA ASP A 719 23.97 21.48 -16.48
C ASP A 719 23.74 22.02 -15.06
N LYS A 720 23.55 23.35 -14.98
CA LYS A 720 23.01 24.04 -13.80
C LYS A 720 21.64 24.62 -14.12
N LEU A 721 20.70 24.47 -13.19
CA LEU A 721 19.33 24.95 -13.35
C LEU A 721 19.00 26.02 -12.30
N SER A 722 18.40 27.11 -12.75
CA SER A 722 17.81 28.13 -11.88
C SER A 722 16.28 28.02 -11.93
N ILE A 723 15.64 27.91 -10.78
CA ILE A 723 14.18 27.89 -10.61
C ILE A 723 13.75 29.29 -10.18
N THR A 724 13.07 29.98 -11.08
CA THR A 724 12.67 31.39 -10.88
C THR A 724 11.16 31.53 -10.71
N GLY A 725 10.76 32.58 -9.99
CA GLY A 725 9.34 32.89 -9.73
C GLY A 725 8.82 32.36 -8.39
N LEU A 726 9.68 31.88 -7.49
CA LEU A 726 9.27 31.36 -6.18
C LEU A 726 8.70 32.45 -5.25
N ASN A 727 9.11 33.70 -5.45
CA ASN A 727 8.56 34.87 -4.73
C ASN A 727 7.07 35.08 -4.98
N GLU A 728 6.57 34.65 -6.13
CA GLU A 728 5.18 34.78 -6.53
C GLU A 728 4.49 33.41 -6.60
N PHE A 729 5.03 32.41 -5.90
CA PHE A 729 4.56 31.03 -5.94
C PHE A 729 3.12 30.94 -5.43
N ALA A 730 2.22 30.50 -6.32
CA ALA A 730 0.79 30.43 -6.10
C ALA A 730 0.19 29.22 -6.84
N PRO A 731 -0.95 28.66 -6.40
CA PRO A 731 -1.61 27.56 -7.08
C PRO A 731 -1.91 27.87 -8.55
N GLY A 732 -1.62 26.90 -9.43
CA GLY A 732 -1.87 27.04 -10.88
C GLY A 732 -0.92 27.99 -11.62
N LYS A 733 0.07 28.58 -10.95
CA LYS A 733 1.05 29.47 -11.58
C LYS A 733 2.35 28.72 -11.86
N ASP A 734 2.61 28.49 -13.15
CA ASP A 734 3.84 27.84 -13.59
C ASP A 734 5.11 28.59 -13.17
N LEU A 735 6.21 27.84 -13.04
CA LEU A 735 7.55 28.36 -12.77
C LEU A 735 8.42 28.26 -14.04
N THR A 736 9.49 29.06 -14.08
CA THR A 736 10.44 29.05 -15.19
C THR A 736 11.77 28.46 -14.75
N ILE A 737 12.28 27.53 -15.55
CA ILE A 737 13.64 27.00 -15.42
C ILE A 737 14.55 27.69 -16.42
N LEU A 738 15.65 28.25 -15.92
CA LEU A 738 16.77 28.74 -16.74
C LEU A 738 17.92 27.75 -16.61
N GLY A 739 18.23 27.04 -17.70
CA GLY A 739 19.32 26.07 -17.75
C GLY A 739 20.58 26.67 -18.35
N LYS A 740 21.72 26.36 -17.73
CA LYS A 740 23.05 26.76 -18.20
C LYS A 740 23.90 25.52 -18.47
N LYS A 741 24.36 25.40 -19.71
CA LYS A 741 25.25 24.33 -20.18
C LYS A 741 26.68 24.54 -19.69
N ALA A 742 27.48 23.47 -19.74
CA ALA A 742 28.92 23.53 -19.43
C ALA A 742 29.71 24.48 -20.35
N ASP A 743 29.27 24.69 -21.59
CA ASP A 743 29.87 25.64 -22.55
C ASP A 743 29.41 27.09 -22.35
N GLY A 744 28.51 27.33 -21.38
CA GLY A 744 27.94 28.64 -21.08
C GLY A 744 26.69 29.00 -21.89
N SER A 745 26.25 28.16 -22.83
CA SER A 745 24.98 28.38 -23.53
C SER A 745 23.80 28.21 -22.57
N GLU A 746 22.74 28.99 -22.81
CA GLU A 746 21.57 29.06 -21.96
C GLU A 746 20.32 28.59 -22.71
N TYR A 747 19.39 27.99 -21.98
CA TYR A 747 18.09 27.58 -22.46
C TYR A 747 17.04 27.79 -21.37
N SER A 748 15.77 27.80 -21.73
CA SER A 748 14.70 27.92 -20.76
C SER A 748 13.50 27.06 -21.13
N PHE A 749 12.77 26.63 -20.10
CA PHE A 749 11.53 25.89 -20.25
C PHE A 749 10.61 26.14 -19.05
N ILE A 750 9.34 25.78 -19.21
CA ILE A 750 8.31 26.00 -18.21
C ILE A 750 8.03 24.70 -17.47
N VAL A 751 7.85 24.80 -16.15
CA VAL A 751 7.44 23.68 -15.30
C VAL A 751 6.17 24.02 -14.54
N SER A 752 5.30 23.02 -14.43
CA SER A 752 4.04 23.10 -13.70
C SER A 752 4.16 22.38 -12.35
N HIS A 753 3.20 22.64 -11.47
CA HIS A 753 3.13 22.01 -10.16
C HIS A 753 1.68 21.82 -9.71
N THR A 754 1.46 20.97 -8.71
CA THR A 754 0.11 20.63 -8.21
C THR A 754 -0.12 21.11 -6.77
N PHE A 755 0.72 22.02 -6.26
CA PHE A 755 0.56 22.63 -4.94
C PHE A 755 -0.73 23.44 -4.82
N ASN A 756 -1.42 23.27 -3.69
CA ASN A 756 -2.43 24.20 -3.20
C ASN A 756 -1.80 25.19 -2.18
N GLU A 757 -2.57 26.16 -1.67
CA GLU A 757 -2.08 27.16 -0.70
C GLU A 757 -1.48 26.53 0.58
N GLY A 758 -2.13 25.50 1.13
CA GLY A 758 -1.66 24.81 2.33
C GLY A 758 -0.30 24.14 2.11
N GLN A 759 -0.14 23.49 0.96
CA GLN A 759 1.09 22.82 0.55
C GLN A 759 2.22 23.82 0.27
N ILE A 760 1.91 25.01 -0.28
CA ILE A 760 2.89 26.11 -0.40
C ILE A 760 3.34 26.57 1.00
N GLY A 761 2.43 26.58 1.97
CA GLY A 761 2.76 26.78 3.38
C GLY A 761 3.79 25.79 3.91
N TRP A 762 3.68 24.50 3.54
CA TRP A 762 4.68 23.48 3.91
C TRP A 762 6.05 23.78 3.31
N PHE A 763 6.10 24.13 2.03
CA PHE A 763 7.34 24.53 1.35
C PHE A 763 8.00 25.73 2.05
N LYS A 764 7.23 26.79 2.31
CA LYS A 764 7.74 28.02 2.97
C LYS A 764 8.29 27.73 4.37
N ALA A 765 7.59 26.89 5.14
CA ALA A 765 8.03 26.48 6.47
C ALA A 765 9.25 25.54 6.46
N GLY A 766 9.61 24.99 5.29
CA GLY A 766 10.69 24.02 5.11
C GLY A 766 10.25 22.55 5.21
N SER A 767 9.08 22.29 5.80
CA SER A 767 8.36 21.02 5.80
C SER A 767 6.94 21.22 6.37
N ALA A 768 6.06 20.24 6.16
CA ALA A 768 4.75 20.21 6.81
C ALA A 768 4.88 20.04 8.34
N LEU A 769 5.87 19.27 8.79
CA LEU A 769 6.14 19.07 10.22
C LEU A 769 6.54 20.37 10.92
N ASN A 770 7.34 21.22 10.29
CA ASN A 770 7.71 22.52 10.84
C ASN A 770 6.48 23.41 11.05
N LEU A 771 5.56 23.42 10.08
CA LEU A 771 4.32 24.17 10.17
C LEU A 771 3.42 23.62 11.29
N MET A 772 3.33 22.29 11.41
CA MET A 772 2.57 21.62 12.46
C MET A 772 3.11 21.92 13.87
N ALA A 773 4.42 21.81 14.06
CA ALA A 773 5.08 22.09 15.33
C ALA A 773 4.89 23.55 15.75
N LYS A 774 4.97 24.49 14.79
CA LYS A 774 4.66 25.91 15.03
C LYS A 774 3.22 26.10 15.52
N ALA A 775 2.23 25.50 14.84
CA ALA A 775 0.83 25.59 15.22
C ALA A 775 0.51 24.92 16.57
N ALA A 776 1.21 23.82 16.90
CA ALA A 776 1.10 23.17 18.21
C ALA A 776 1.65 24.06 19.34
N ALA A 777 2.82 24.68 19.12
CA ALA A 777 3.42 25.61 20.07
C ALA A 777 2.57 26.87 20.28
N GLU A 778 1.96 27.42 19.23
CA GLU A 778 1.04 28.56 19.31
C GLU A 778 -0.22 28.23 20.12
N ARG A 779 -0.80 27.04 19.91
CA ARG A 779 -1.93 26.53 20.72
C ARG A 779 -1.57 26.37 22.19
N ALA A 780 -0.41 25.75 22.48
CA ALA A 780 0.08 25.58 23.84
C ALA A 780 0.33 26.93 24.56
N ALA A 781 0.70 27.97 23.80
CA ALA A 781 0.90 29.31 24.31
C ALA A 781 -0.40 30.15 24.45
N GLY A 782 -1.57 29.59 24.13
CA GLY A 782 -2.86 30.28 24.18
C GLY A 782 -3.03 31.38 23.12
N LYS A 783 -2.31 31.28 21.99
CA LYS A 783 -2.26 32.30 20.94
C LYS A 783 -3.08 31.95 19.68
N ALA A 784 -3.85 30.86 19.71
CA ALA A 784 -4.57 30.30 18.57
C ALA A 784 -6.09 30.32 18.79
#